data_AF-A0A182FKT8-F1
#
_entry.id   AF-A0A182FKT8-F1
#
_cell.length_a   1.000
_cell.length_b   1.000
_cell.length_c   1.000
_cell.angle_alpha   90.00
_cell.angle_beta   90.00
_cell.angle_gamma   90.00
#
_symmetry.space_group_name_H-M   'P 1'
#
loop_
_entity.id
_entity.type
_entity.pdbx_description
1 polymer ?
#
loop_
_entity_poly.entity_id
_entity_poly.type
_entity_poly.pdbx_seq_one_letter_code
_entity_poly.pdbx_strand_id
1 'polypeptide(L)'
;MDIEIDPARIIKLEYDMDEVEEKYIAQGAPTSSDTGPPVEPEQAEEGGVYNLESMASQTLHMKTGEADIVIDPRQASPMYDESNLEFDANMLGRVDVWHQVFILHNGLAPKEKIVEMLFACVPLVDFFPVAYRHYQNVDFFLLRMCEKALRTLFTAGLRLKVGQMELPLRVRLCAAKFQQGQIFTRATIAKAVKERADNCQLYGQANLLNLEYFACHPALEELCVCLSNRSQFEMVCSDIGNVMCNLPHINAVKLSNNGICHVTLLAVLKGTQLLSLDLRGNRIRHPSSMRPLKEMPLMELYVEGNPLTDVLDYQQTLRGFFPSLIKLDGSVTYSEANDVREGHDEEEEEVEVVSPGTVIDELEMNPVAFQKFQLTPHWHLVTVHHEGTCGKQTILDAFALWITQYDFYPCYYKTYSKKDEFLVRNCYDALLVVVQNRLRLPLPGSNATLQLTIAMNVAEAGPNQVVPRKKLEQFVMKRYNQNCLDLCSMQAEFNMIKFVDFNAKSPRTLKHIIDIAVRSLGANCFLIRLRNNELENCDGLHGLAKFSWLASLDLRNNSLASFAALNGIPRNLIKEVFLDRNPLCDEKPTCAEYIREVKRYFPQLERLDGRPLLGDGVLSYCQNYICSPDAYKFADAFVAHYFKLQDSFQRAALQDLYHPQALFSMTCNFANDRSVAQDANVQRQLAYNEHSRNLLKLNKSTDDVLKSLVVGNESIRYVLNSFPSTEYDLMSFRIEVPIFTPDNVLITVHGRVKEGINCEMGFTRTFYIQPAGKGKGLFSDALDYKIYNDLFHMYTLSEEGRSYMDKREADEIKRKQLQQPQENVCSSEADDRESTLIVFKQLTKLNRKWCVRCLDESSWNLKVALNVFLKLYEARRIPKLAFIESDD
;
A
#
# COMPACT_ATOMS: atom_id res chain seq x y z
N MET A 1 -44.07 -4.72 -49.83
CA MET A 1 -43.55 -4.83 -51.21
C MET A 1 -42.17 -5.39 -51.07
N ASP A 2 -42.11 -6.71 -51.09
CA ASP A 2 -40.90 -7.52 -51.09
C ASP A 2 -40.24 -7.43 -52.45
N ILE A 3 -38.92 -7.19 -52.47
CA ILE A 3 -38.00 -7.76 -53.46
C ILE A 3 -36.69 -8.07 -52.71
N GLU A 4 -36.45 -9.36 -52.50
CA GLU A 4 -35.18 -9.98 -52.07
C GLU A 4 -34.13 -9.89 -53.17
N ILE A 5 -32.85 -9.62 -52.84
CA ILE A 5 -31.66 -10.20 -53.51
C ILE A 5 -30.50 -10.35 -52.50
N ASP A 6 -30.21 -11.62 -52.17
CA ASP A 6 -28.93 -12.36 -52.02
C ASP A 6 -27.66 -11.72 -51.36
N PRO A 7 -27.16 -12.27 -50.24
CA PRO A 7 -25.92 -11.88 -49.59
C PRO A 7 -24.74 -12.81 -49.94
N ALA A 8 -23.94 -12.46 -50.95
CA ALA A 8 -22.63 -13.07 -51.16
C ALA A 8 -21.64 -12.10 -51.83
N ARG A 9 -20.88 -11.35 -51.02
CA ARG A 9 -19.59 -10.74 -51.42
C ARG A 9 -18.85 -10.26 -50.18
N ILE A 10 -17.82 -11.01 -49.80
CA ILE A 10 -16.54 -10.61 -49.15
C ILE A 10 -15.92 -11.92 -48.61
N ILE A 11 -14.72 -12.29 -49.10
CA ILE A 11 -13.58 -12.91 -48.38
C ILE A 11 -12.54 -13.49 -49.38
N LYS A 12 -11.26 -13.23 -49.04
CA LYS A 12 -9.99 -13.92 -49.39
C LYS A 12 -9.37 -13.78 -50.79
N LEU A 13 -8.18 -13.18 -50.81
CA LEU A 13 -7.06 -13.55 -51.68
C LEU A 13 -5.90 -13.94 -50.76
N GLU A 14 -5.75 -15.24 -50.50
CA GLU A 14 -4.54 -15.88 -50.01
C GLU A 14 -3.78 -16.43 -51.23
N TYR A 15 -2.45 -16.33 -51.15
CA TYR A 15 -1.46 -16.74 -52.15
C TYR A 15 -1.36 -18.27 -52.22
N ASP A 16 -1.46 -18.82 -53.44
CA ASP A 16 -1.04 -20.19 -53.75
C ASP A 16 0.45 -20.19 -54.14
N MET A 17 1.25 -20.93 -53.36
CA MET A 17 2.49 -21.56 -53.78
C MET A 17 2.22 -23.07 -53.81
N ASP A 18 2.43 -23.72 -54.95
CA ASP A 18 3.16 -24.99 -55.07
C ASP A 18 3.13 -25.53 -56.52
N GLU A 19 4.14 -26.35 -56.84
CA GLU A 19 4.38 -27.12 -58.07
C GLU A 19 5.01 -26.38 -59.26
N VAL A 20 6.34 -26.49 -59.41
CA VAL A 20 6.99 -27.31 -60.46
C VAL A 20 8.45 -27.60 -60.03
N GLU A 21 8.76 -28.87 -59.77
CA GLU A 21 10.14 -29.38 -59.66
C GLU A 21 10.40 -30.45 -60.73
N GLU A 22 11.69 -30.64 -61.03
CA GLU A 22 12.34 -31.68 -61.84
C GLU A 22 12.43 -31.52 -63.36
N LYS A 23 13.63 -31.12 -63.84
CA LYS A 23 14.58 -32.02 -64.55
C LYS A 23 15.84 -31.26 -65.01
N TYR A 24 17.00 -31.75 -64.57
CA TYR A 24 18.18 -32.16 -65.37
C TYR A 24 19.49 -31.94 -64.60
N ILE A 25 20.10 -33.07 -64.22
CA ILE A 25 21.51 -33.18 -63.83
C ILE A 25 22.31 -33.78 -65.00
N ALA A 26 23.53 -33.27 -65.14
CA ALA A 26 24.72 -33.82 -65.81
C ALA A 26 24.82 -33.77 -67.35
N GLN A 27 25.84 -33.05 -67.84
CA GLN A 27 27.07 -33.63 -68.43
C GLN A 27 28.09 -32.52 -68.80
N GLY A 28 29.33 -32.61 -68.29
CA GLY A 28 30.54 -32.08 -68.95
C GLY A 28 31.10 -33.15 -69.91
N ALA A 29 32.02 -32.94 -70.85
CA ALA A 29 33.00 -31.89 -71.17
C ALA A 29 33.45 -32.11 -72.66
N PRO A 30 34.65 -31.70 -73.13
CA PRO A 30 35.11 -30.35 -73.50
C PRO A 30 35.51 -30.23 -75.00
N THR A 31 35.67 -29.02 -75.53
CA THR A 31 36.56 -28.76 -76.69
C THR A 31 37.32 -27.43 -76.57
N SER A 32 38.44 -27.39 -77.28
CA SER A 32 39.67 -26.61 -77.15
C SER A 32 39.64 -25.10 -77.48
N SER A 33 40.56 -24.40 -76.80
CA SER A 33 41.45 -23.31 -77.24
C SER A 33 40.86 -22.04 -77.86
N ASP A 34 40.98 -20.92 -77.13
CA ASP A 34 41.69 -19.75 -77.67
C ASP A 34 42.21 -18.82 -76.56
N THR A 35 43.38 -18.25 -76.80
CA THR A 35 44.14 -17.40 -75.88
C THR A 35 43.80 -15.92 -76.05
N GLY A 36 43.34 -15.25 -74.99
CA GLY A 36 43.18 -13.80 -74.87
C GLY A 36 43.82 -13.26 -73.57
N PRO A 37 44.19 -11.96 -73.49
CA PRO A 37 45.03 -11.40 -72.42
C PRO A 37 44.28 -11.34 -71.07
N PRO A 38 44.99 -11.20 -69.93
CA PRO A 38 44.40 -11.39 -68.61
C PRO A 38 43.34 -10.34 -68.32
N VAL A 39 42.11 -10.81 -68.13
CA VAL A 39 40.98 -10.05 -67.59
C VAL A 39 41.29 -9.77 -66.12
N GLU A 40 41.19 -8.50 -65.70
CA GLU A 40 41.18 -8.12 -64.29
C GLU A 40 40.11 -8.93 -63.55
N PRO A 41 40.34 -9.37 -62.29
CA PRO A 41 39.38 -10.24 -61.61
C PRO A 41 38.03 -9.51 -61.49
N GLU A 42 37.02 -10.05 -62.16
CA GLU A 42 35.64 -9.58 -62.13
C GLU A 42 35.20 -9.37 -60.68
N GLN A 43 34.70 -8.16 -60.40
CA GLN A 43 34.04 -7.84 -59.14
C GLN A 43 32.86 -8.80 -58.97
N ALA A 44 32.83 -9.60 -57.90
CA ALA A 44 31.67 -10.43 -57.60
C ALA A 44 30.44 -9.52 -57.44
N GLU A 45 29.45 -9.66 -58.34
CA GLU A 45 28.20 -8.92 -58.29
C GLU A 45 27.49 -9.13 -56.93
N GLU A 46 26.88 -8.07 -56.40
CA GLU A 46 26.10 -8.10 -55.16
C GLU A 46 25.02 -9.19 -55.28
N GLY A 47 25.02 -10.19 -54.37
CA GLY A 47 24.19 -11.40 -54.47
C GLY A 47 24.91 -12.69 -54.94
N GLY A 48 26.22 -12.64 -55.22
CA GLY A 48 27.08 -13.82 -55.42
C GLY A 48 27.68 -14.39 -54.13
N VAL A 49 28.68 -15.27 -54.24
CA VAL A 49 29.50 -15.77 -53.11
C VAL A 49 30.75 -14.90 -52.97
N TYR A 50 30.97 -14.32 -51.79
CA TYR A 50 32.11 -13.45 -51.51
C TYR A 50 33.31 -14.24 -50.96
N ASN A 51 34.49 -14.00 -51.52
CA ASN A 51 35.74 -14.61 -51.07
C ASN A 51 36.42 -13.77 -49.97
N LEU A 52 36.26 -14.19 -48.71
CA LEU A 52 36.85 -13.54 -47.52
C LEU A 52 38.39 -13.56 -47.50
N GLU A 53 39.04 -14.51 -48.17
CA GLU A 53 40.50 -14.68 -48.17
C GLU A 53 41.21 -13.85 -49.25
N SER A 54 40.44 -13.19 -50.14
CA SER A 54 41.02 -12.34 -51.17
C SER A 54 41.84 -11.20 -50.56
N MET A 55 43.08 -11.08 -51.04
CA MET A 55 44.00 -9.97 -50.70
C MET A 55 44.06 -8.90 -51.79
N ALA A 56 43.21 -9.01 -52.81
CA ALA A 56 43.07 -7.98 -53.83
C ALA A 56 42.43 -6.72 -53.24
N SER A 57 42.87 -5.56 -53.70
CA SER A 57 42.25 -4.29 -53.31
C SER A 57 40.87 -4.19 -53.96
N GLN A 58 39.87 -3.76 -53.19
CA GLN A 58 38.47 -3.70 -53.60
C GLN A 58 37.98 -2.24 -53.53
N THR A 59 37.44 -1.72 -54.63
CA THR A 59 36.79 -0.40 -54.66
C THR A 59 35.30 -0.55 -54.41
N LEU A 60 34.78 0.12 -53.38
CA LEU A 60 33.37 0.23 -53.12
C LEU A 60 32.83 1.49 -53.80
N HIS A 61 32.03 1.29 -54.83
CA HIS A 61 31.32 2.37 -55.52
C HIS A 61 30.12 2.83 -54.69
N MET A 62 30.02 4.15 -54.46
CA MET A 62 28.94 4.75 -53.67
C MET A 62 27.75 5.14 -54.55
N LYS A 63 26.55 4.67 -54.20
CA LYS A 63 25.31 4.88 -54.97
C LYS A 63 24.74 6.31 -54.82
N THR A 64 25.13 7.03 -53.77
CA THR A 64 24.60 8.35 -53.40
C THR A 64 25.46 9.55 -53.84
N GLY A 65 26.55 9.30 -54.58
CA GLY A 65 27.38 10.32 -55.23
C GLY A 65 28.60 10.79 -54.42
N GLU A 66 28.85 10.21 -53.25
CA GLU A 66 30.10 10.38 -52.50
C GLU A 66 31.29 9.71 -53.21
N ALA A 67 32.51 10.09 -52.81
CA ALA A 67 33.71 9.44 -53.32
C ALA A 67 33.80 7.96 -52.88
N ASP A 68 34.29 7.12 -53.79
CA ASP A 68 34.47 5.68 -53.57
C ASP A 68 35.43 5.38 -52.41
N ILE A 69 35.23 4.21 -51.79
CA ILE A 69 36.09 3.72 -50.71
C ILE A 69 36.93 2.56 -51.22
N VAL A 70 38.25 2.75 -51.25
CA VAL A 70 39.20 1.70 -51.67
C VAL A 70 39.68 0.93 -50.44
N ILE A 71 39.24 -0.31 -50.32
CA ILE A 71 39.70 -1.26 -49.31
C ILE A 71 41.00 -1.92 -49.81
N ASP A 72 42.04 -1.88 -48.98
CA ASP A 72 43.30 -2.59 -49.27
C ASP A 72 43.63 -3.56 -48.12
N PRO A 73 43.26 -4.85 -48.25
CA PRO A 73 43.51 -5.85 -47.20
C PRO A 73 44.99 -5.98 -46.80
N ARG A 74 45.92 -5.63 -47.70
CA ARG A 74 47.37 -5.71 -47.46
C ARG A 74 47.91 -4.66 -46.50
N GLN A 75 47.21 -3.53 -46.35
CA GLN A 75 47.57 -2.44 -45.43
C GLN A 75 46.77 -2.47 -44.13
N ALA A 76 45.81 -3.40 -44.02
CA ALA A 76 44.94 -3.56 -42.87
C ALA A 76 45.55 -4.47 -41.80
N SER A 77 44.90 -4.55 -40.63
CA SER A 77 45.25 -5.56 -39.64
C SER A 77 44.96 -6.98 -40.16
N PRO A 78 45.56 -8.02 -39.54
CA PRO A 78 45.01 -9.37 -39.63
C PRO A 78 43.52 -9.40 -39.27
N MET A 79 42.81 -10.40 -39.78
CA MET A 79 41.39 -10.59 -39.49
C MET A 79 41.22 -11.08 -38.04
N TYR A 80 40.34 -10.41 -37.31
CA TYR A 80 39.91 -10.80 -35.99
C TYR A 80 38.63 -11.65 -36.07
N ASP A 81 38.54 -12.70 -35.28
CA ASP A 81 37.42 -13.63 -35.12
C ASP A 81 37.35 -14.13 -33.66
N GLU A 82 36.49 -15.12 -33.42
CA GLU A 82 36.27 -15.70 -32.09
C GLU A 82 37.52 -16.34 -31.44
N SER A 83 38.55 -16.67 -32.22
CA SER A 83 39.78 -17.31 -31.74
C SER A 83 40.86 -16.31 -31.30
N ASN A 84 40.76 -15.03 -31.69
CA ASN A 84 41.77 -14.01 -31.44
C ASN A 84 41.15 -12.66 -31.02
N LEU A 85 40.39 -12.64 -29.92
CA LEU A 85 39.67 -11.47 -29.42
C LEU A 85 40.57 -10.33 -28.87
N GLU A 86 41.89 -10.54 -28.75
CA GLU A 86 42.84 -9.50 -28.32
C GLU A 86 43.17 -8.56 -29.48
N PHE A 87 42.57 -7.36 -29.47
CA PHE A 87 42.72 -6.35 -30.52
C PHE A 87 43.69 -5.23 -30.14
N ASP A 88 44.25 -4.55 -31.14
CA ASP A 88 45.07 -3.34 -30.95
C ASP A 88 44.16 -2.11 -30.70
N ALA A 89 44.15 -1.63 -29.45
CA ALA A 89 43.38 -0.47 -29.03
C ALA A 89 43.75 0.83 -29.77
N ASN A 90 45.01 1.00 -30.18
CA ASN A 90 45.45 2.19 -30.92
C ASN A 90 44.91 2.16 -32.35
N MET A 91 44.90 0.98 -32.99
CA MET A 91 44.29 0.81 -34.31
C MET A 91 42.78 1.05 -34.26
N LEU A 92 42.11 0.51 -33.23
CA LEU A 92 40.66 0.62 -33.06
C LEU A 92 40.17 2.07 -32.88
N GLY A 93 40.98 2.92 -32.23
CA GLY A 93 40.66 4.32 -31.96
C GLY A 93 41.00 5.28 -33.12
N ARG A 94 41.53 4.79 -34.24
CA ARG A 94 41.91 5.67 -35.36
C ARG A 94 40.69 6.31 -36.02
N VAL A 95 40.73 7.64 -36.08
CA VAL A 95 39.66 8.45 -36.66
C VAL A 95 39.76 8.55 -38.19
N ASP A 96 40.94 8.33 -38.75
CA ASP A 96 41.29 8.58 -40.16
C ASP A 96 41.18 7.33 -41.04
N VAL A 97 40.57 6.25 -40.54
CA VAL A 97 40.44 4.97 -41.24
C VAL A 97 39.02 4.40 -41.16
N TRP A 98 38.69 3.53 -42.10
CA TRP A 98 37.52 2.66 -42.05
C TRP A 98 37.92 1.28 -41.51
N HIS A 99 37.14 0.74 -40.60
CA HIS A 99 37.18 -0.66 -40.17
C HIS A 99 36.12 -1.44 -40.95
N GLN A 100 36.39 -2.70 -41.25
CA GLN A 100 35.45 -3.55 -41.98
C GLN A 100 34.95 -4.66 -41.06
N VAL A 101 33.63 -4.86 -41.02
CA VAL A 101 32.97 -5.91 -40.23
C VAL A 101 32.26 -6.85 -41.18
N PHE A 102 32.44 -8.15 -40.96
CA PHE A 102 31.82 -9.23 -41.72
C PHE A 102 30.87 -10.02 -40.81
N ILE A 103 29.72 -10.43 -41.35
CA ILE A 103 28.75 -11.30 -40.69
C ILE A 103 28.62 -12.58 -41.51
N LEU A 104 29.07 -13.71 -40.96
CA LEU A 104 29.03 -15.00 -41.64
C LEU A 104 27.67 -15.65 -41.43
N HIS A 105 26.73 -15.42 -42.36
CA HIS A 105 25.37 -15.94 -42.26
C HIS A 105 25.09 -17.15 -43.16
N ASN A 106 25.84 -17.39 -44.25
CA ASN A 106 25.62 -18.55 -45.13
C ASN A 106 24.16 -18.73 -45.60
N GLY A 107 23.46 -17.62 -45.86
CA GLY A 107 22.04 -17.62 -46.25
C GLY A 107 21.06 -17.91 -45.11
N LEU A 108 21.52 -18.08 -43.86
CA LEU A 108 20.70 -18.51 -42.73
C LEU A 108 19.84 -17.39 -42.12
N ALA A 109 20.11 -16.13 -42.41
CA ALA A 109 19.37 -14.99 -41.91
C ALA A 109 19.22 -13.92 -43.00
N PRO A 110 18.03 -13.29 -43.13
CA PRO A 110 17.83 -12.19 -44.07
C PRO A 110 18.47 -10.90 -43.56
N LYS A 111 18.82 -9.99 -44.49
CA LYS A 111 19.49 -8.71 -44.21
C LYS A 111 18.77 -7.90 -43.14
N GLU A 112 17.44 -7.78 -43.22
CA GLU A 112 16.64 -6.97 -42.29
C GLU A 112 16.79 -7.48 -40.86
N LYS A 113 16.82 -8.81 -40.69
CA LYS A 113 16.98 -9.43 -39.38
C LYS A 113 18.41 -9.27 -38.86
N ILE A 114 19.41 -9.38 -39.72
CA ILE A 114 20.82 -9.13 -39.34
C ILE A 114 20.99 -7.69 -38.85
N VAL A 115 20.51 -6.72 -39.62
CA VAL A 115 20.60 -5.29 -39.27
C VAL A 115 19.84 -5.00 -37.97
N GLU A 116 18.63 -5.53 -37.81
CA GLU A 116 17.88 -5.39 -36.55
C GLU A 116 18.68 -5.88 -35.35
N MET A 117 19.27 -7.08 -35.45
CA MET A 117 20.03 -7.67 -34.36
C MET A 117 21.36 -6.95 -34.11
N LEU A 118 22.02 -6.43 -35.15
CA LEU A 118 23.23 -5.60 -35.00
C LEU A 118 22.93 -4.36 -34.16
N PHE A 119 21.87 -3.62 -34.50
CA PHE A 119 21.47 -2.44 -33.73
C PHE A 119 20.99 -2.79 -32.32
N ALA A 120 20.40 -3.97 -32.11
CA ALA A 120 20.05 -4.47 -30.78
C ALA A 120 21.30 -4.82 -29.93
N CYS A 121 22.41 -5.21 -30.55
CA CYS A 121 23.69 -5.46 -29.86
C CYS A 121 24.43 -4.18 -29.47
N VAL A 122 24.26 -3.09 -30.23
CA VAL A 122 24.89 -1.77 -29.96
C VAL A 122 23.86 -0.63 -29.93
N PRO A 123 22.86 -0.65 -29.02
CA PRO A 123 21.75 0.30 -29.06
C PRO A 123 22.10 1.70 -28.52
N LEU A 124 23.20 1.85 -27.79
CA LEU A 124 23.42 3.01 -26.90
C LEU A 124 24.64 3.86 -27.25
N VAL A 125 25.42 3.44 -28.25
CA VAL A 125 26.67 4.09 -28.64
C VAL A 125 26.66 4.43 -30.13
N ASP A 126 27.57 5.31 -30.53
CA ASP A 126 27.78 5.69 -31.93
C ASP A 126 28.05 4.44 -32.79
N PHE A 127 27.10 4.15 -33.67
CA PHE A 127 27.16 3.03 -34.61
C PHE A 127 26.57 3.46 -35.95
N PHE A 128 27.42 3.55 -36.96
CA PHE A 128 27.06 4.05 -38.30
C PHE A 128 27.62 3.12 -39.38
N PRO A 129 26.96 1.98 -39.65
CA PRO A 129 27.34 1.10 -40.75
C PRO A 129 27.21 1.81 -42.09
N VAL A 130 28.32 1.91 -42.81
CA VAL A 130 28.42 2.54 -44.13
C VAL A 130 28.70 1.49 -45.18
N ALA A 131 28.17 1.69 -46.38
CA ALA A 131 28.39 0.82 -47.54
C ALA A 131 28.11 -0.65 -47.23
N TYR A 132 26.93 -0.93 -46.67
CA TYR A 132 26.49 -2.30 -46.39
C TYR A 132 26.32 -3.06 -47.71
N ARG A 133 26.90 -4.25 -47.80
CA ARG A 133 26.79 -5.14 -48.97
C ARG A 133 26.32 -6.51 -48.51
N HIS A 134 25.37 -7.08 -49.26
CA HIS A 134 24.74 -8.37 -48.98
C HIS A 134 25.17 -9.41 -50.02
N TYR A 135 25.76 -10.52 -49.58
CA TYR A 135 26.14 -11.66 -50.42
C TYR A 135 25.48 -12.94 -49.91
N GLN A 136 25.52 -14.03 -50.69
CA GLN A 136 24.88 -15.29 -50.31
C GLN A 136 25.45 -15.86 -49.01
N ASN A 137 26.75 -15.70 -48.80
CA ASN A 137 27.46 -16.30 -47.67
C ASN A 137 27.80 -15.31 -46.53
N VAL A 138 27.91 -14.01 -46.82
CA VAL A 138 28.41 -13.01 -45.88
C VAL A 138 27.85 -11.63 -46.18
N ASP A 139 27.59 -10.89 -45.11
CA ASP A 139 27.35 -9.44 -45.19
C ASP A 139 28.59 -8.71 -44.70
N PHE A 140 28.90 -7.57 -45.30
CA PHE A 140 29.90 -6.68 -44.72
C PHE A 140 29.51 -5.22 -44.81
N PHE A 141 30.10 -4.43 -43.93
CA PHE A 141 29.95 -2.99 -43.88
C PHE A 141 31.20 -2.34 -43.31
N LEU A 142 31.28 -1.02 -43.44
CA LEU A 142 32.36 -0.20 -42.92
C LEU A 142 31.93 0.63 -41.72
N LEU A 143 32.86 0.82 -40.79
CA LEU A 143 32.69 1.67 -39.60
C LEU A 143 33.85 2.66 -39.49
N ARG A 144 33.54 3.89 -39.10
CA ARG A 144 34.52 4.91 -38.73
C ARG A 144 34.00 5.68 -37.53
N MET A 145 34.90 6.09 -36.62
CA MET A 145 34.55 6.76 -35.35
C MET A 145 33.60 5.95 -34.45
N CYS A 146 33.55 4.62 -34.60
CA CYS A 146 32.64 3.74 -33.85
C CYS A 146 33.43 2.83 -32.88
N GLU A 147 34.48 3.35 -32.24
CA GLU A 147 35.39 2.57 -31.37
C GLU A 147 34.61 1.82 -30.28
N LYS A 148 33.68 2.50 -29.59
CA LYS A 148 32.88 1.90 -28.53
C LYS A 148 32.01 0.75 -29.04
N ALA A 149 31.38 0.91 -30.21
CA ALA A 149 30.56 -0.15 -30.81
C ALA A 149 31.42 -1.37 -31.18
N LEU A 150 32.60 -1.16 -31.77
CA LEU A 150 33.53 -2.25 -32.07
C LEU A 150 34.00 -2.96 -30.79
N ARG A 151 34.36 -2.22 -29.74
CA ARG A 151 34.70 -2.81 -28.43
C ARG A 151 33.56 -3.69 -27.90
N THR A 152 32.31 -3.22 -28.00
CA THR A 152 31.13 -4.01 -27.61
C THR A 152 31.04 -5.32 -28.39
N LEU A 153 31.29 -5.30 -29.71
CA LEU A 153 31.31 -6.52 -30.52
C LEU A 153 32.44 -7.49 -30.09
N PHE A 154 33.64 -6.98 -29.83
CA PHE A 154 34.76 -7.79 -29.32
C PHE A 154 34.45 -8.40 -27.94
N THR A 155 33.86 -7.62 -27.02
CA THR A 155 33.43 -8.11 -25.70
C THR A 155 32.31 -9.13 -25.80
N ALA A 156 31.45 -9.04 -26.81
CA ALA A 156 30.45 -10.05 -27.14
C ALA A 156 31.03 -11.30 -27.85
N GLY A 157 32.36 -11.43 -27.90
CA GLY A 157 33.03 -12.58 -28.51
C GLY A 157 32.95 -12.64 -30.03
N LEU A 158 32.69 -11.49 -30.69
CA LEU A 158 32.47 -11.40 -32.14
C LEU A 158 31.41 -12.40 -32.63
N ARG A 159 30.29 -12.49 -31.91
CA ARG A 159 29.11 -13.27 -32.32
C ARG A 159 27.86 -12.44 -32.29
N LEU A 160 27.00 -12.63 -33.29
CA LEU A 160 25.71 -11.98 -33.40
C LEU A 160 24.59 -12.98 -33.18
N LYS A 161 23.83 -12.81 -32.11
CA LYS A 161 22.67 -13.67 -31.84
C LYS A 161 21.49 -13.24 -32.71
N VAL A 162 20.97 -14.15 -33.52
CA VAL A 162 19.80 -13.95 -34.38
C VAL A 162 18.75 -15.02 -34.06
N GLY A 163 17.80 -14.66 -33.20
CA GLY A 163 16.83 -15.62 -32.67
C GLY A 163 17.51 -16.69 -31.81
N GLN A 164 17.41 -17.95 -32.23
CA GLN A 164 18.11 -19.07 -31.59
C GLN A 164 19.50 -19.36 -32.20
N MET A 165 19.88 -18.65 -33.26
CA MET A 165 21.13 -18.86 -33.98
C MET A 165 22.20 -17.87 -33.51
N GLU A 166 23.47 -18.24 -33.64
CA GLU A 166 24.61 -17.33 -33.47
C GLU A 166 25.41 -17.27 -34.77
N LEU A 167 25.54 -16.07 -35.32
CA LEU A 167 26.29 -15.80 -36.53
C LEU A 167 27.70 -15.31 -36.16
N PRO A 168 28.78 -15.95 -36.64
CA PRO A 168 30.13 -15.47 -36.39
C PRO A 168 30.39 -14.13 -37.07
N LEU A 169 31.04 -13.22 -36.36
CA LEU A 169 31.52 -11.95 -36.90
C LEU A 169 33.03 -12.05 -37.14
N ARG A 170 33.51 -11.36 -38.17
CA ARG A 170 34.93 -11.09 -38.35
C ARG A 170 35.18 -9.60 -38.51
N VAL A 171 36.28 -9.10 -37.97
CA VAL A 171 36.62 -7.68 -38.01
C VAL A 171 38.01 -7.48 -38.58
N ARG A 172 38.13 -6.55 -39.53
CA ARG A 172 39.42 -6.10 -40.08
C ARG A 172 39.59 -4.62 -39.74
N LEU A 173 40.61 -4.30 -38.95
CA LEU A 173 40.90 -2.92 -38.55
C LEU A 173 41.74 -2.21 -39.62
N CYS A 174 41.55 -0.89 -39.77
CA CYS A 174 42.29 -0.07 -40.73
C CYS A 174 42.16 -0.56 -42.18
N ALA A 175 40.97 -1.05 -42.58
CA ALA A 175 40.70 -1.63 -43.90
C ALA A 175 40.83 -0.62 -45.07
N ALA A 176 40.56 0.67 -44.82
CA ALA A 176 40.76 1.74 -45.79
C ALA A 176 41.14 3.06 -45.09
N LYS A 177 41.84 3.97 -45.77
CA LYS A 177 42.05 5.35 -45.27
C LYS A 177 40.86 6.23 -45.67
N PHE A 178 40.42 7.08 -44.75
CA PHE A 178 39.39 8.07 -45.02
C PHE A 178 39.94 9.19 -45.92
N GLN A 179 39.17 9.59 -46.93
CA GLN A 179 39.53 10.64 -47.88
C GLN A 179 38.44 11.72 -47.95
N GLN A 180 38.82 12.94 -48.34
CA GLN A 180 37.87 14.04 -48.53
C GLN A 180 36.85 13.69 -49.63
N GLY A 181 35.58 14.03 -49.40
CA GLY A 181 34.48 13.73 -50.33
C GLY A 181 33.80 12.38 -50.08
N GLN A 182 34.35 11.54 -49.20
CA GLN A 182 33.66 10.34 -48.71
C GLN A 182 32.56 10.72 -47.71
N ILE A 183 31.61 9.79 -47.53
CA ILE A 183 30.43 9.99 -46.69
C ILE A 183 30.75 10.41 -45.25
N PHE A 184 30.03 11.44 -44.79
CA PHE A 184 30.12 11.95 -43.43
C PHE A 184 28.77 11.77 -42.72
N THR A 185 28.68 10.72 -41.91
CA THR A 185 27.43 10.14 -41.41
C THR A 185 26.49 11.15 -40.77
N ARG A 186 26.99 12.02 -39.89
CA ARG A 186 26.18 13.06 -39.22
C ARG A 186 25.60 14.07 -40.21
N ALA A 187 26.40 14.51 -41.19
CA ALA A 187 25.94 15.46 -42.20
C ALA A 187 24.94 14.82 -43.16
N THR A 188 25.08 13.53 -43.45
CA THR A 188 24.12 12.78 -44.27
C THR A 188 22.75 12.70 -43.60
N ILE A 189 22.69 12.40 -42.29
CA ILE A 189 21.44 12.41 -41.51
C ILE A 189 20.81 13.81 -41.51
N ALA A 190 21.59 14.85 -41.18
CA ALA A 190 21.10 16.23 -41.17
C ALA A 190 20.58 16.68 -42.55
N LYS A 191 21.25 16.28 -43.63
CA LYS A 191 20.82 16.55 -45.01
C LYS A 191 19.48 15.88 -45.31
N ALA A 192 19.28 14.64 -44.89
CA ALA A 192 18.00 13.91 -45.10
C ALA A 192 16.85 14.53 -44.29
N VAL A 193 17.08 14.93 -43.03
CA VAL A 193 16.07 15.65 -42.23
C VAL A 193 15.73 16.99 -42.89
N LYS A 194 16.75 17.74 -43.32
CA LYS A 194 16.57 19.03 -43.99
C LYS A 194 15.83 18.91 -45.32
N GLU A 195 16.15 17.91 -46.15
CA GLU A 195 15.44 17.68 -47.42
C GLU A 195 13.94 17.44 -47.19
N ARG A 196 13.58 16.57 -46.23
CA ARG A 196 12.17 16.35 -45.89
C ARG A 196 11.49 17.59 -45.31
N ALA A 197 12.23 18.45 -44.62
CA ALA A 197 11.72 19.71 -44.10
C ALA A 197 11.48 20.75 -45.22
N ASP A 198 12.47 20.95 -46.09
CA ASP A 198 12.39 21.89 -47.21
C ASP A 198 11.29 21.46 -48.22
N ASN A 199 11.01 20.16 -48.30
CA ASN A 199 10.00 19.56 -49.18
C ASN A 199 8.76 19.02 -48.44
N CYS A 200 8.41 19.59 -47.28
CA CYS A 200 7.30 19.11 -46.42
C CYS A 200 5.97 18.86 -47.17
N GLN A 201 5.65 19.69 -48.17
CA GLN A 201 4.45 19.53 -49.01
C GLN A 201 4.46 18.25 -49.87
N LEU A 202 5.63 17.78 -50.32
CA LEU A 202 5.75 16.53 -51.08
C LEU A 202 5.46 15.31 -50.20
N TYR A 203 5.76 15.41 -48.91
CA TYR A 203 5.65 14.32 -47.95
C TYR A 203 4.41 14.44 -47.04
N GLY A 204 3.51 15.38 -47.31
CA GLY A 204 2.28 15.56 -46.52
C GLY A 204 1.74 16.98 -46.55
N GLN A 205 1.79 17.66 -45.40
CA GLN A 205 1.27 19.01 -45.22
C GLN A 205 2.41 20.01 -45.03
N ALA A 206 2.18 21.28 -45.39
CA ALA A 206 3.21 22.32 -45.31
C ALA A 206 3.77 22.53 -43.89
N ASN A 207 2.97 22.27 -42.84
CA ASN A 207 3.37 22.40 -41.43
C ASN A 207 3.89 21.09 -40.80
N LEU A 208 3.99 20.01 -41.58
CA LEU A 208 4.35 18.68 -41.11
C LEU A 208 5.76 18.29 -41.57
N LEU A 209 6.66 18.06 -40.61
CA LEU A 209 7.92 17.37 -40.87
C LEU A 209 7.67 15.86 -40.82
N ASN A 210 7.56 15.24 -41.99
CA ASN A 210 7.31 13.80 -42.10
C ASN A 210 8.61 13.00 -42.17
N LEU A 211 8.98 12.34 -41.08
CA LEU A 211 10.14 11.43 -40.95
C LEU A 211 9.70 9.97 -40.81
N GLU A 212 8.51 9.58 -41.28
CA GLU A 212 8.08 8.18 -41.31
C GLU A 212 9.01 7.34 -42.19
N TYR A 213 9.33 6.11 -41.75
CA TYR A 213 10.30 5.22 -42.40
C TYR A 213 11.59 5.95 -42.80
N PHE A 214 12.17 6.71 -41.87
CA PHE A 214 13.29 7.61 -42.15
C PHE A 214 14.48 6.88 -42.79
N ALA A 215 14.76 5.66 -42.35
CA ALA A 215 15.84 4.81 -42.87
C ALA A 215 15.73 4.51 -44.39
N CYS A 216 14.54 4.62 -44.99
CA CYS A 216 14.31 4.40 -46.41
C CYS A 216 14.57 5.65 -47.28
N HIS A 217 15.02 6.75 -46.69
CA HIS A 217 15.31 7.97 -47.44
C HIS A 217 16.45 7.74 -48.45
N PRO A 218 16.32 8.17 -49.72
CA PRO A 218 17.34 7.92 -50.76
C PRO A 218 18.76 8.38 -50.41
N ALA A 219 18.91 9.56 -49.80
CA ALA A 219 20.21 10.05 -49.33
C ALA A 219 20.88 9.20 -48.22
N LEU A 220 20.17 8.23 -47.64
CA LEU A 220 20.69 7.31 -46.62
C LEU A 220 21.00 5.93 -47.18
N GLU A 221 20.90 5.70 -48.49
CA GLU A 221 21.10 4.37 -49.09
C GLU A 221 22.46 3.74 -48.72
N GLU A 222 23.52 4.54 -48.65
CA GLU A 222 24.87 4.09 -48.26
C GLU A 222 25.14 4.12 -46.74
N LEU A 223 24.14 4.46 -45.91
CA LEU A 223 24.23 4.57 -44.46
C LEU A 223 23.07 3.83 -43.78
N CYS A 224 23.35 2.74 -43.07
CA CYS A 224 22.31 2.07 -42.29
C CYS A 224 21.86 2.96 -41.13
N VAL A 225 20.59 3.38 -41.18
CA VAL A 225 19.96 4.18 -40.12
C VAL A 225 18.92 3.35 -39.36
N CYS A 226 18.95 3.43 -38.03
CA CYS A 226 17.97 2.83 -37.14
C CYS A 226 17.76 3.73 -35.93
N LEU A 227 16.55 4.30 -35.79
CA LEU A 227 16.25 5.24 -34.70
C LEU A 227 15.98 4.55 -33.36
N SER A 228 16.14 3.22 -33.28
CA SER A 228 16.28 2.53 -31.99
C SER A 228 17.67 2.74 -31.38
N ASN A 229 18.69 3.10 -32.19
CA ASN A 229 20.00 3.48 -31.67
C ASN A 229 19.95 4.90 -31.11
N ARG A 230 20.31 5.04 -29.83
CA ARG A 230 20.25 6.29 -29.08
C ARG A 230 21.01 7.43 -29.77
N SER A 231 22.26 7.21 -30.19
CA SER A 231 23.09 8.24 -30.82
C SER A 231 22.51 8.73 -32.15
N GLN A 232 22.03 7.81 -32.99
CA GLN A 232 21.41 8.19 -34.26
C GLN A 232 20.11 8.98 -34.04
N PHE A 233 19.28 8.53 -33.09
CA PHE A 233 18.03 9.23 -32.79
C PHE A 233 18.26 10.59 -32.15
N GLU A 234 19.28 10.74 -31.29
CA GLU A 234 19.68 12.02 -30.71
C GLU A 234 20.07 13.03 -31.78
N MET A 235 20.83 12.61 -32.81
CA MET A 235 21.14 13.47 -33.96
C MET A 235 19.89 13.92 -34.69
N VAL A 236 18.99 12.98 -35.01
CA VAL A 236 17.71 13.31 -35.66
C VAL A 236 16.89 14.28 -34.81
N CYS A 237 16.81 14.09 -33.49
CA CYS A 237 16.10 14.99 -32.59
C CYS A 237 16.71 16.41 -32.58
N SER A 238 18.04 16.51 -32.58
CA SER A 238 18.75 17.80 -32.67
C SER A 238 18.47 18.50 -34.00
N ASP A 239 18.49 17.75 -35.11
CA ASP A 239 18.21 18.29 -36.45
C ASP A 239 16.74 18.72 -36.60
N ILE A 240 15.79 17.98 -36.02
CA ILE A 240 14.39 18.41 -35.92
C ILE A 240 14.31 19.75 -35.19
N GLY A 241 14.96 19.89 -34.03
CA GLY A 241 15.00 21.14 -33.27
C GLY A 241 15.54 22.31 -34.10
N ASN A 242 16.66 22.09 -34.81
CA ASN A 242 17.25 23.08 -35.71
C ASN A 242 16.30 23.48 -36.86
N VAL A 243 15.63 22.50 -37.47
CA VAL A 243 14.63 22.74 -38.51
C VAL A 243 13.48 23.58 -37.99
N MET A 244 12.92 23.24 -36.82
CA MET A 244 11.79 23.98 -36.24
C MET A 244 12.17 25.41 -35.84
N CYS A 245 13.41 25.65 -35.41
CA CYS A 245 13.93 27.00 -35.16
C CYS A 245 14.02 27.83 -36.45
N ASN A 246 14.39 27.22 -37.57
CA ASN A 246 14.57 27.90 -38.86
C ASN A 246 13.26 28.04 -39.66
N LEU A 247 12.33 27.09 -39.50
CA LEU A 247 11.07 26.99 -40.22
C LEU A 247 9.90 27.03 -39.23
N PRO A 248 9.51 28.20 -38.73
CA PRO A 248 8.54 28.34 -37.63
C PRO A 248 7.12 27.90 -37.99
N HIS A 249 6.83 27.65 -39.26
CA HIS A 249 5.54 27.13 -39.72
C HIS A 249 5.40 25.61 -39.47
N ILE A 250 6.51 24.90 -39.23
CA ILE A 250 6.48 23.48 -38.87
C ILE A 250 6.09 23.35 -37.40
N ASN A 251 4.91 22.78 -37.15
CA ASN A 251 4.36 22.55 -35.81
C ASN A 251 3.88 21.11 -35.60
N ALA A 252 4.09 20.24 -36.59
CA ALA A 252 3.80 18.81 -36.51
C ALA A 252 5.02 17.99 -36.91
N VAL A 253 5.30 16.91 -36.19
CA VAL A 253 6.38 15.97 -36.48
C VAL A 253 5.82 14.56 -36.53
N LYS A 254 6.08 13.85 -37.63
CA LYS A 254 5.73 12.43 -37.80
C LYS A 254 6.98 11.57 -37.78
N LEU A 255 7.08 10.68 -36.80
CA LEU A 255 8.19 9.77 -36.55
C LEU A 255 7.72 8.30 -36.53
N SER A 256 6.59 8.00 -37.16
CA SER A 256 6.01 6.67 -37.17
C SER A 256 6.94 5.64 -37.83
N ASN A 257 6.88 4.39 -37.37
CA ASN A 257 7.55 3.24 -37.97
C ASN A 257 9.08 3.37 -38.09
N ASN A 258 9.74 3.92 -37.06
CA ASN A 258 11.19 4.10 -37.03
C ASN A 258 11.91 3.24 -35.97
N GLY A 259 11.18 2.38 -35.25
CA GLY A 259 11.73 1.54 -34.19
C GLY A 259 12.15 2.29 -32.92
N ILE A 260 11.71 3.53 -32.73
CA ILE A 260 12.12 4.39 -31.61
C ILE A 260 11.75 3.74 -30.26
N CYS A 261 12.72 3.71 -29.34
CA CYS A 261 12.51 3.29 -27.95
C CYS A 261 13.00 4.30 -26.90
N HIS A 262 13.80 5.31 -27.30
CA HIS A 262 14.42 6.31 -26.44
C HIS A 262 13.74 7.69 -26.55
N VAL A 263 12.46 7.77 -26.21
CA VAL A 263 11.62 8.96 -26.43
C VAL A 263 12.04 10.19 -25.61
N THR A 264 12.78 9.96 -24.52
CA THR A 264 13.31 11.03 -23.66
C THR A 264 14.16 12.05 -24.43
N LEU A 265 14.81 11.62 -25.53
CA LEU A 265 15.63 12.48 -26.40
C LEU A 265 14.81 13.56 -27.12
N LEU A 266 13.50 13.38 -27.29
CA LEU A 266 12.61 14.40 -27.85
C LEU A 266 12.41 15.60 -26.90
N ALA A 267 12.89 15.53 -25.66
CA ALA A 267 12.87 16.67 -24.74
C ALA A 267 13.68 17.87 -25.26
N VAL A 268 14.61 17.67 -26.21
CA VAL A 268 15.30 18.76 -26.92
C VAL A 268 14.32 19.68 -27.67
N LEU A 269 13.12 19.20 -27.98
CA LEU A 269 12.07 19.97 -28.66
C LEU A 269 11.21 20.81 -27.68
N LYS A 270 11.51 20.78 -26.37
CA LYS A 270 10.86 21.69 -25.41
C LYS A 270 11.12 23.15 -25.79
N GLY A 271 10.09 23.98 -25.68
CA GLY A 271 10.15 25.39 -26.09
C GLY A 271 9.95 25.63 -27.58
N THR A 272 9.81 24.59 -28.41
CA THR A 272 9.36 24.72 -29.81
C THR A 272 7.84 24.85 -29.90
N GLN A 273 7.32 25.22 -31.07
CA GLN A 273 5.86 25.30 -31.32
C GLN A 273 5.25 23.93 -31.69
N LEU A 274 5.80 22.82 -31.20
CA LEU A 274 5.29 21.48 -31.54
C LEU A 274 3.90 21.25 -30.94
N LEU A 275 2.89 21.09 -31.79
CA LEU A 275 1.51 20.83 -31.42
C LEU A 275 1.08 19.38 -31.70
N SER A 276 1.68 18.73 -32.70
CA SER A 276 1.32 17.35 -33.08
C SER A 276 2.56 16.46 -33.16
N LEU A 277 2.51 15.32 -32.49
CA LEU A 277 3.58 14.33 -32.50
C LEU A 277 3.03 12.92 -32.81
N ASP A 278 3.50 12.33 -33.90
CA ASP A 278 3.11 10.97 -34.29
C ASP A 278 4.29 10.01 -34.09
N LEU A 279 4.12 9.08 -33.16
CA LEU A 279 5.08 8.04 -32.76
C LEU A 279 4.52 6.63 -33.03
N ARG A 280 3.53 6.46 -33.91
CA ARG A 280 2.91 5.15 -34.18
C ARG A 280 3.91 4.11 -34.68
N GLY A 281 3.67 2.84 -34.35
CA GLY A 281 4.48 1.70 -34.84
C GLY A 281 5.95 1.75 -34.41
N ASN A 282 6.25 2.36 -33.26
CA ASN A 282 7.58 2.37 -32.67
C ASN A 282 7.68 1.31 -31.54
N ARG A 283 8.77 1.32 -30.78
CA ARG A 283 9.08 0.32 -29.73
C ARG A 283 9.04 0.93 -28.34
N ILE A 284 8.18 1.93 -28.12
CA ILE A 284 8.06 2.64 -26.85
C ILE A 284 7.34 1.74 -25.85
N ARG A 285 8.03 1.38 -24.76
CA ARG A 285 7.58 0.29 -23.90
C ARG A 285 6.52 0.69 -22.87
N HIS A 286 6.64 1.88 -22.29
CA HIS A 286 5.82 2.27 -21.15
C HIS A 286 5.47 3.77 -21.21
N PRO A 287 4.27 4.19 -20.78
CA PRO A 287 3.84 5.59 -20.81
C PRO A 287 4.76 6.53 -20.01
N SER A 288 5.33 6.05 -18.90
CA SER A 288 6.24 6.87 -18.06
C SER A 288 7.43 7.45 -18.84
N SER A 289 7.91 6.77 -19.88
CA SER A 289 8.98 7.27 -20.75
C SER A 289 8.64 8.59 -21.45
N MET A 290 7.36 8.97 -21.52
CA MET A 290 6.88 10.25 -22.06
C MET A 290 6.88 11.38 -21.02
N ARG A 291 7.05 11.08 -19.72
CA ARG A 291 7.03 12.09 -18.64
C ARG A 291 8.04 13.23 -18.85
N PRO A 292 9.27 13.00 -19.33
CA PRO A 292 10.19 14.10 -19.61
C PRO A 292 9.63 15.12 -20.61
N LEU A 293 8.62 14.77 -21.39
CA LEU A 293 7.98 15.64 -22.37
C LEU A 293 6.78 16.43 -21.81
N LYS A 294 6.42 16.30 -20.51
CA LYS A 294 5.20 16.86 -19.85
C LYS A 294 4.94 18.38 -19.97
N GLU A 295 5.88 19.13 -20.54
CA GLU A 295 5.81 20.58 -20.75
C GLU A 295 5.62 20.96 -22.23
N MET A 296 5.59 19.97 -23.12
CA MET A 296 5.36 20.23 -24.54
C MET A 296 3.88 20.58 -24.76
N PRO A 297 3.55 21.61 -25.55
CA PRO A 297 2.18 22.06 -25.78
C PRO A 297 1.43 21.16 -26.79
N LEU A 298 1.57 19.84 -26.66
CA LEU A 298 0.99 18.87 -27.58
C LEU A 298 -0.54 18.87 -27.48
N MET A 299 -1.17 19.10 -28.63
CA MET A 299 -2.62 19.00 -28.86
C MET A 299 -2.99 17.66 -29.47
N GLU A 300 -2.08 17.06 -30.26
CA GLU A 300 -2.27 15.74 -30.87
C GLU A 300 -1.07 14.83 -30.59
N LEU A 301 -1.35 13.60 -30.16
CA LEU A 301 -0.36 12.57 -29.89
C LEU A 301 -0.85 11.24 -30.47
N TYR A 302 0.00 10.57 -31.23
CA TYR A 302 -0.29 9.25 -31.79
C TYR A 302 0.79 8.26 -31.34
N VAL A 303 0.40 7.20 -30.64
CA VAL A 303 1.26 6.18 -30.04
C VAL A 303 0.77 4.75 -30.33
N GLU A 304 -0.30 4.59 -31.10
CA GLU A 304 -0.80 3.29 -31.57
C GLU A 304 0.32 2.39 -32.15
N GLY A 305 0.25 1.08 -31.87
CA GLY A 305 1.25 0.11 -32.34
C GLY A 305 2.56 0.12 -31.55
N ASN A 306 2.63 0.83 -30.41
CA ASN A 306 3.73 0.72 -29.45
C ASN A 306 3.36 -0.20 -28.29
N PRO A 307 4.29 -0.95 -27.69
CA PRO A 307 4.00 -1.78 -26.51
C PRO A 307 3.40 -1.02 -25.32
N LEU A 308 3.61 0.30 -25.22
CA LEU A 308 2.99 1.13 -24.17
C LEU A 308 1.46 1.08 -24.18
N THR A 309 0.83 0.75 -25.32
CA THR A 309 -0.63 0.70 -25.42
C THR A 309 -1.21 -0.53 -24.71
N ASP A 310 -0.38 -1.53 -24.40
CA ASP A 310 -0.76 -2.72 -23.63
C ASP A 310 -0.75 -2.45 -22.11
N VAL A 311 -0.25 -1.29 -21.67
CA VAL A 311 -0.23 -0.89 -20.26
C VAL A 311 -1.63 -0.44 -19.83
N LEU A 312 -2.09 -0.93 -18.68
CA LEU A 312 -3.36 -0.51 -18.09
C LEU A 312 -3.36 1.02 -17.88
N ASP A 313 -4.47 1.65 -18.22
CA ASP A 313 -4.67 3.10 -18.06
C ASP A 313 -3.62 3.99 -18.77
N TYR A 314 -2.98 3.48 -19.85
CA TYR A 314 -1.96 4.24 -20.58
C TYR A 314 -2.48 5.60 -21.06
N GLN A 315 -3.73 5.65 -21.52
CA GLN A 315 -4.36 6.89 -21.99
C GLN A 315 -4.53 7.93 -20.89
N GLN A 316 -4.96 7.51 -19.70
CA GLN A 316 -5.10 8.41 -18.55
C GLN A 316 -3.72 8.93 -18.11
N THR A 317 -2.71 8.05 -18.10
CA THR A 317 -1.33 8.40 -17.76
C THR A 317 -0.76 9.43 -18.74
N LEU A 318 -0.92 9.22 -20.04
CA LEU A 318 -0.45 10.17 -21.07
C LEU A 318 -1.18 11.51 -20.99
N ARG A 319 -2.51 11.51 -20.80
CA ARG A 319 -3.29 12.74 -20.58
C ARG A 319 -2.86 13.49 -19.32
N GLY A 320 -2.43 12.77 -18.28
CA GLY A 320 -1.84 13.37 -17.08
C GLY A 320 -0.50 14.07 -17.34
N PHE A 321 0.26 13.67 -18.37
CA PHE A 321 1.49 14.34 -18.78
C PHE A 321 1.25 15.49 -19.76
N PHE A 322 0.24 15.37 -20.63
CA PHE A 322 -0.09 16.36 -21.64
C PHE A 322 -1.52 16.88 -21.44
N PRO A 323 -1.75 17.82 -20.51
CA PRO A 323 -3.09 18.30 -20.19
C PRO A 323 -3.77 19.04 -21.36
N SER A 324 -3.00 19.60 -22.30
CA SER A 324 -3.51 20.28 -23.51
C SER A 324 -3.97 19.32 -24.61
N LEU A 325 -3.83 18.01 -24.43
CA LEU A 325 -4.06 17.02 -25.47
C LEU A 325 -5.55 16.91 -25.84
N ILE A 326 -5.89 17.30 -27.07
CA ILE A 326 -7.25 17.16 -27.63
C ILE A 326 -7.44 15.77 -28.22
N LYS A 327 -6.40 15.21 -28.85
CA LYS A 327 -6.49 13.97 -29.62
C LYS A 327 -5.37 13.00 -29.24
N LEU A 328 -5.76 11.79 -28.85
CA LEU A 328 -4.87 10.67 -28.58
C LEU A 328 -5.28 9.45 -29.43
N ASP A 329 -4.44 8.99 -30.35
CA ASP A 329 -4.71 7.83 -31.24
C ASP A 329 -6.02 7.90 -32.03
N GLY A 330 -6.56 9.10 -32.27
CA GLY A 330 -7.87 9.29 -32.91
C GLY A 330 -9.06 9.41 -31.96
N SER A 331 -8.89 9.11 -30.67
CA SER A 331 -9.87 9.46 -29.65
C SER A 331 -9.86 10.97 -29.37
N VAL A 332 -11.00 11.63 -29.60
CA VAL A 332 -11.17 13.07 -29.36
C VAL A 332 -11.76 13.26 -27.96
N THR A 333 -11.16 14.12 -27.15
CA THR A 333 -11.67 14.48 -25.82
C THR A 333 -12.21 15.90 -25.80
N TYR A 334 -13.39 16.08 -25.18
CA TYR A 334 -13.90 17.38 -24.76
C TYR A 334 -13.38 17.65 -23.34
N SER A 335 -12.68 18.77 -23.15
CA SER A 335 -12.04 19.13 -21.87
C SER A 335 -13.10 19.45 -20.81
N GLU A 336 -13.17 18.64 -19.75
CA GLU A 336 -13.38 19.19 -18.41
C GLU A 336 -12.00 19.53 -17.87
N ALA A 337 -11.76 20.82 -17.63
CA ALA A 337 -10.53 21.32 -17.06
C ALA A 337 -10.30 20.68 -15.69
N ASN A 338 -9.50 19.61 -15.65
CA ASN A 338 -8.96 19.11 -14.40
C ASN A 338 -7.88 20.09 -13.96
N ASP A 339 -8.20 20.88 -12.94
CA ASP A 339 -7.22 21.59 -12.10
C ASP A 339 -6.24 20.56 -11.53
N VAL A 340 -5.14 20.32 -12.25
CA VAL A 340 -3.99 19.60 -11.71
C VAL A 340 -3.35 20.55 -10.72
N ARG A 341 -3.64 20.36 -9.43
CA ARG A 341 -2.89 21.00 -8.36
C ARG A 341 -1.41 20.68 -8.55
N GLU A 342 -0.63 21.69 -8.92
CA GLU A 342 0.83 21.64 -8.95
C GLU A 342 1.33 21.29 -7.54
N GLY A 343 1.65 20.01 -7.35
CA GLY A 343 2.61 19.64 -6.32
C GLY A 343 3.99 20.00 -6.84
N HIS A 344 4.70 20.87 -6.12
CA HIS A 344 6.14 21.11 -6.27
C HIS A 344 6.92 19.79 -6.14
N ASP A 345 6.98 18.99 -7.22
CA ASP A 345 7.79 17.78 -7.35
C ASP A 345 8.77 17.95 -8.52
N GLU A 346 9.39 19.13 -8.63
CA GLU A 346 10.07 19.57 -9.86
C GLU A 346 11.54 19.14 -10.01
N GLU A 347 12.11 18.31 -9.14
CA GLU A 347 13.57 18.03 -9.23
C GLU A 347 13.96 16.57 -9.43
N GLU A 348 13.03 15.61 -9.34
CA GLU A 348 13.39 14.18 -9.47
C GLU A 348 13.17 13.63 -10.89
N GLU A 349 14.26 13.19 -11.52
CA GLU A 349 14.29 12.65 -12.88
C GLU A 349 14.03 11.13 -12.90
N GLU A 350 13.38 10.65 -13.96
CA GLU A 350 13.23 9.22 -14.24
C GLU A 350 14.57 8.63 -14.69
N VAL A 351 14.90 7.43 -14.21
CA VAL A 351 16.11 6.73 -14.64
C VAL A 351 15.88 6.17 -16.05
N GLU A 352 16.67 6.63 -17.01
CA GLU A 352 16.74 5.98 -18.31
C GLU A 352 17.73 4.81 -18.26
N VAL A 353 17.32 3.65 -18.77
CA VAL A 353 18.20 2.49 -18.92
C VAL A 353 19.18 2.76 -20.07
N VAL A 354 20.43 3.05 -19.71
CA VAL A 354 21.50 3.43 -20.64
C VAL A 354 22.47 2.29 -20.95
N SER A 355 22.21 1.09 -20.44
CA SER A 355 22.96 -0.15 -20.69
C SER A 355 21.99 -1.34 -20.65
N PRO A 356 22.17 -2.39 -21.48
CA PRO A 356 21.43 -3.64 -21.31
C PRO A 356 21.75 -4.32 -19.96
N GLY A 357 22.85 -3.92 -19.31
CA GLY A 357 23.33 -4.51 -18.08
C GLY A 357 23.86 -5.93 -18.27
N THR A 358 24.28 -6.55 -17.17
CA THR A 358 24.63 -7.98 -17.15
C THR A 358 23.42 -8.77 -16.66
N VAL A 359 22.80 -9.52 -17.56
CA VAL A 359 21.65 -10.37 -17.22
C VAL A 359 22.14 -11.59 -16.47
N ILE A 360 21.62 -11.81 -15.27
CA ILE A 360 22.00 -12.95 -14.44
C ILE A 360 21.49 -14.24 -15.09
N ASP A 361 22.42 -15.07 -15.54
CA ASP A 361 22.20 -16.41 -16.08
C ASP A 361 22.67 -17.50 -15.11
N GLU A 362 22.61 -18.78 -15.51
CA GLU A 362 23.03 -19.90 -14.64
C GLU A 362 24.50 -19.83 -14.19
N LEU A 363 25.38 -19.22 -15.01
CA LEU A 363 26.80 -19.05 -14.66
C LEU A 363 26.95 -17.96 -13.59
N GLU A 364 26.18 -16.88 -13.70
CA GLU A 364 26.19 -15.77 -12.74
C GLU A 364 25.40 -16.06 -11.46
N MET A 365 24.58 -17.11 -11.42
CA MET A 365 23.91 -17.55 -10.19
C MET A 365 24.86 -18.09 -9.11
N ASN A 366 26.15 -18.22 -9.41
CA ASN A 366 27.18 -18.55 -8.45
C ASN A 366 27.50 -17.34 -7.52
N PRO A 367 27.41 -17.47 -6.18
CA PRO A 367 27.72 -16.40 -5.24
C PRO A 367 29.11 -15.76 -5.41
N VAL A 368 30.11 -16.53 -5.83
CA VAL A 368 31.47 -16.02 -6.07
C VAL A 368 31.51 -15.14 -7.31
N ALA A 369 30.86 -15.56 -8.40
CA ALA A 369 30.77 -14.78 -9.63
C ALA A 369 29.94 -13.50 -9.40
N PHE A 370 28.88 -13.58 -8.58
CA PHE A 370 28.00 -12.46 -8.26
C PHE A 370 28.69 -11.36 -7.43
N GLN A 371 29.75 -11.70 -6.69
CA GLN A 371 30.48 -10.77 -5.82
C GLN A 371 31.01 -9.52 -6.55
N LYS A 372 31.24 -9.60 -7.86
CA LYS A 372 31.63 -8.44 -8.69
C LYS A 372 30.63 -7.27 -8.63
N PHE A 373 29.37 -7.53 -8.24
CA PHE A 373 28.33 -6.51 -8.11
C PHE A 373 28.18 -5.94 -6.68
N GLN A 374 29.02 -6.34 -5.73
CA GLN A 374 28.88 -5.94 -4.32
C GLN A 374 28.96 -4.42 -4.10
N LEU A 375 29.84 -3.74 -4.85
CA LEU A 375 30.07 -2.31 -4.74
C LEU A 375 29.92 -1.67 -6.11
N THR A 376 28.70 -1.21 -6.40
CA THR A 376 28.38 -0.57 -7.68
C THR A 376 27.51 0.67 -7.44
N PRO A 377 27.81 1.81 -8.10
CA PRO A 377 26.97 3.01 -8.02
C PRO A 377 25.69 2.89 -8.86
N HIS A 378 25.49 1.78 -9.57
CA HIS A 378 24.47 1.64 -10.60
C HIS A 378 23.11 1.18 -10.06
N TRP A 379 22.08 1.45 -10.84
CA TRP A 379 20.77 0.82 -10.77
C TRP A 379 20.80 -0.59 -11.38
N HIS A 380 19.93 -1.45 -10.88
CA HIS A 380 19.69 -2.81 -11.36
C HIS A 380 18.23 -2.95 -11.71
N LEU A 381 17.93 -3.60 -12.84
CA LEU A 381 16.57 -3.85 -13.27
C LEU A 381 16.13 -5.24 -12.79
N VAL A 382 15.02 -5.28 -12.05
CA VAL A 382 14.32 -6.50 -11.68
C VAL A 382 13.06 -6.59 -12.51
N THR A 383 12.88 -7.72 -13.19
CA THR A 383 11.67 -8.07 -13.93
C THR A 383 11.00 -9.25 -13.25
N VAL A 384 9.71 -9.13 -12.94
CA VAL A 384 8.88 -10.16 -12.32
C VAL A 384 7.89 -10.66 -13.36
N HIS A 385 7.96 -11.94 -13.71
CA HIS A 385 7.06 -12.56 -14.69
C HIS A 385 5.89 -13.21 -13.94
N HIS A 386 4.69 -12.62 -14.06
CA HIS A 386 3.48 -13.07 -13.35
C HIS A 386 2.37 -13.56 -14.28
N GLU A 387 2.48 -13.37 -15.60
CA GLU A 387 1.50 -13.85 -16.59
C GLU A 387 0.05 -13.45 -16.26
N GLY A 388 -0.14 -12.28 -15.64
CA GLY A 388 -1.46 -11.77 -15.23
C GLY A 388 -2.04 -12.41 -13.96
N THR A 389 -1.30 -13.26 -13.24
CA THR A 389 -1.81 -14.00 -12.06
C THR A 389 -1.89 -13.18 -10.77
N CYS A 390 -1.12 -12.09 -10.67
CA CYS A 390 -1.13 -11.19 -9.52
C CYS A 390 -0.82 -9.74 -9.95
N GLY A 391 -1.12 -8.79 -9.08
CA GLY A 391 -0.83 -7.37 -9.29
C GLY A 391 0.33 -6.85 -8.42
N LYS A 392 0.69 -5.58 -8.64
CA LYS A 392 1.78 -4.86 -7.97
C LYS A 392 1.84 -5.10 -6.45
N GLN A 393 0.73 -4.92 -5.73
CA GLN A 393 0.74 -5.02 -4.26
C GLN A 393 1.12 -6.43 -3.78
N THR A 394 0.63 -7.48 -4.45
CA THR A 394 0.98 -8.87 -4.13
C THR A 394 2.47 -9.13 -4.32
N ILE A 395 3.07 -8.57 -5.37
CA ILE A 395 4.51 -8.68 -5.65
C ILE A 395 5.32 -7.96 -4.57
N LEU A 396 4.94 -6.73 -4.21
CA LEU A 396 5.61 -5.95 -3.16
C LEU A 396 5.52 -6.62 -1.79
N ASP A 397 4.36 -7.18 -1.44
CA ASP A 397 4.17 -7.93 -0.20
C ASP A 397 5.01 -9.21 -0.18
N ALA A 398 5.10 -9.92 -1.31
CA ALA A 398 5.94 -11.12 -1.44
C ALA A 398 7.44 -10.81 -1.20
N PHE A 399 7.96 -9.73 -1.79
CA PHE A 399 9.34 -9.29 -1.50
C PHE A 399 9.51 -8.86 -0.05
N ALA A 400 8.59 -8.06 0.49
CA ALA A 400 8.69 -7.56 1.86
C ALA A 400 8.76 -8.69 2.90
N LEU A 401 7.99 -9.77 2.69
CA LEU A 401 8.01 -10.95 3.56
C LEU A 401 9.28 -11.79 3.37
N TRP A 402 9.67 -12.04 2.12
CA TRP A 402 10.74 -12.98 1.82
C TRP A 402 12.15 -12.47 2.18
N ILE A 403 12.45 -11.21 1.86
CA ILE A 403 13.76 -10.58 2.10
C ILE A 403 13.68 -9.53 3.22
N THR A 404 12.82 -9.78 4.20
CA THR A 404 12.46 -8.86 5.30
C THR A 404 13.63 -8.27 6.10
N GLN A 405 14.83 -8.89 6.05
CA GLN A 405 15.99 -8.46 6.82
C GLN A 405 16.92 -7.49 6.06
N TYR A 406 16.73 -7.35 4.75
CA TYR A 406 17.61 -6.59 3.86
C TYR A 406 16.99 -5.28 3.39
N ASP A 407 17.84 -4.30 3.08
CA ASP A 407 17.40 -3.05 2.46
C ASP A 407 16.99 -3.35 1.01
N PHE A 408 15.70 -3.24 0.69
CA PHE A 408 15.16 -3.46 -0.64
C PHE A 408 13.99 -2.52 -0.90
N TYR A 409 14.20 -1.55 -1.78
CA TYR A 409 13.22 -0.52 -2.12
C TYR A 409 13.04 -0.47 -3.63
N PRO A 410 11.98 -1.11 -4.17
CA PRO A 410 11.62 -0.97 -5.57
C PRO A 410 11.42 0.51 -5.93
N CYS A 411 12.11 0.96 -6.95
CA CYS A 411 12.07 2.32 -7.46
C CYS A 411 11.62 2.32 -8.92
N TYR A 412 10.99 3.41 -9.37
CA TYR A 412 10.54 3.58 -10.76
C TYR A 412 9.72 2.39 -11.29
N TYR A 413 8.80 1.88 -10.47
CA TYR A 413 8.00 0.69 -10.76
C TYR A 413 7.09 0.89 -11.99
N LYS A 414 7.10 -0.09 -12.89
CA LYS A 414 6.34 -0.13 -14.14
C LYS A 414 5.55 -1.43 -14.19
N THR A 415 4.25 -1.32 -14.41
CA THR A 415 3.33 -2.46 -14.47
C THR A 415 2.95 -2.78 -15.90
N TYR A 416 2.99 -4.06 -16.27
CA TYR A 416 2.49 -4.53 -17.57
C TYR A 416 1.51 -5.70 -17.38
N SER A 417 0.87 -6.13 -18.47
CA SER A 417 -0.16 -7.18 -18.41
C SER A 417 0.37 -8.54 -17.93
N LYS A 418 1.63 -8.88 -18.24
CA LYS A 418 2.25 -10.20 -17.95
C LYS A 418 3.48 -10.14 -17.07
N LYS A 419 4.06 -8.97 -16.87
CA LYS A 419 5.27 -8.79 -16.08
C LYS A 419 5.28 -7.40 -15.46
N ASP A 420 6.05 -7.24 -14.39
CA ASP A 420 6.33 -5.95 -13.77
C ASP A 420 7.84 -5.71 -13.74
N GLU A 421 8.25 -4.45 -13.89
CA GLU A 421 9.65 -4.04 -13.92
C GLU A 421 9.89 -2.92 -12.89
N PHE A 422 10.99 -3.00 -12.16
CA PHE A 422 11.39 -1.92 -11.27
C PHE A 422 12.91 -1.89 -11.08
N LEU A 423 13.42 -0.74 -10.69
CA LEU A 423 14.83 -0.52 -10.43
C LEU A 423 15.13 -0.64 -8.94
N VAL A 424 16.30 -1.16 -8.62
CA VAL A 424 16.82 -1.21 -7.25
C VAL A 424 18.28 -0.80 -7.22
N ARG A 425 18.74 -0.35 -6.06
CA ARG A 425 20.12 0.11 -5.85
C ARG A 425 20.56 -0.16 -4.41
N ASN A 426 21.86 -0.36 -4.20
CA ASN A 426 22.47 -0.54 -2.87
C ASN A 426 21.80 -1.67 -2.04
N CYS A 427 21.40 -2.76 -2.70
CA CYS A 427 20.67 -3.87 -2.11
C CYS A 427 21.32 -5.23 -2.45
N TYR A 428 22.65 -5.26 -2.55
CA TYR A 428 23.41 -6.46 -2.95
C TYR A 428 23.01 -7.71 -2.16
N ASP A 429 22.92 -7.62 -0.83
CA ASP A 429 22.60 -8.78 0.01
C ASP A 429 21.18 -9.33 -0.27
N ALA A 430 20.22 -8.45 -0.56
CA ALA A 430 18.89 -8.87 -0.97
C ALA A 430 18.93 -9.59 -2.32
N LEU A 431 19.63 -9.02 -3.31
CA LEU A 431 19.76 -9.62 -4.64
C LEU A 431 20.54 -10.95 -4.58
N LEU A 432 21.53 -11.07 -3.70
CA LEU A 432 22.26 -12.33 -3.50
C LEU A 432 21.31 -13.45 -3.04
N VAL A 433 20.39 -13.16 -2.12
CA VAL A 433 19.35 -14.13 -1.71
C VAL A 433 18.43 -14.49 -2.87
N VAL A 434 18.06 -13.50 -3.69
CA VAL A 434 17.23 -13.73 -4.88
C VAL A 434 17.92 -14.67 -5.86
N VAL A 435 19.21 -14.45 -6.09
CA VAL A 435 20.05 -15.26 -6.97
C VAL A 435 20.27 -16.67 -6.41
N GLN A 436 20.56 -16.79 -5.12
CA GLN A 436 20.70 -18.09 -4.44
C GLN A 436 19.42 -18.94 -4.52
N ASN A 437 18.25 -18.29 -4.56
CA ASN A 437 16.96 -18.94 -4.77
C ASN A 437 16.60 -19.13 -6.25
N ARG A 438 17.61 -19.14 -7.14
CA ARG A 438 17.47 -19.38 -8.58
C ARG A 438 16.45 -18.45 -9.26
N LEU A 439 16.45 -17.17 -8.86
CA LEU A 439 15.56 -16.15 -9.42
C LEU A 439 14.07 -16.51 -9.33
N ARG A 440 13.64 -17.12 -8.22
CA ARG A 440 12.23 -17.42 -7.94
C ARG A 440 11.74 -16.65 -6.73
N LEU A 441 10.63 -15.93 -6.88
CA LEU A 441 9.95 -15.22 -5.80
C LEU A 441 8.83 -16.11 -5.24
N PRO A 442 8.91 -16.56 -3.98
CA PRO A 442 7.80 -17.27 -3.33
C PRO A 442 6.63 -16.32 -3.05
N LEU A 443 5.40 -16.77 -3.33
CA LEU A 443 4.20 -16.00 -3.02
C LEU A 443 3.67 -16.34 -1.61
N PRO A 444 3.27 -15.34 -0.79
CA PRO A 444 2.69 -15.59 0.53
C PRO A 444 1.42 -16.44 0.45
N GLY A 445 1.29 -17.45 1.33
CA GLY A 445 0.09 -18.28 1.44
C GLY A 445 -0.16 -19.25 0.28
N SER A 446 0.79 -19.40 -0.65
CA SER A 446 0.71 -20.31 -1.79
C SER A 446 2.04 -21.05 -2.01
N ASN A 447 1.98 -22.23 -2.61
CA ASN A 447 3.18 -22.94 -3.08
C ASN A 447 3.67 -22.42 -4.46
N ALA A 448 2.98 -21.42 -5.03
CA ALA A 448 3.35 -20.80 -6.29
C ALA A 448 4.58 -19.90 -6.15
N THR A 449 5.41 -19.88 -7.19
CA THR A 449 6.57 -19.00 -7.29
C THR A 449 6.55 -18.24 -8.61
N LEU A 450 6.90 -16.96 -8.59
CA LEU A 450 7.07 -16.16 -9.80
C LEU A 450 8.52 -16.24 -10.30
N GLN A 451 8.69 -16.27 -11.61
CA GLN A 451 10.02 -16.23 -12.22
C GLN A 451 10.52 -14.78 -12.25
N LEU A 452 11.81 -14.58 -11.95
CA LEU A 452 12.46 -13.29 -11.99
C LEU A 452 13.54 -13.26 -13.08
N THR A 453 13.82 -12.06 -13.58
CA THR A 453 15.02 -11.76 -14.37
C THR A 453 15.68 -10.52 -13.76
N ILE A 454 16.99 -10.57 -13.57
CA ILE A 454 17.76 -9.45 -13.03
C ILE A 454 18.80 -9.04 -14.07
N ALA A 455 18.85 -7.75 -14.41
CA ALA A 455 19.93 -7.15 -15.17
C ALA A 455 20.69 -6.16 -14.27
N MET A 456 21.97 -6.45 -14.04
CA MET A 456 22.84 -5.64 -13.20
C MET A 456 23.46 -4.49 -13.98
N ASN A 457 23.78 -3.39 -13.31
CA ASN A 457 24.42 -2.20 -13.89
C ASN A 457 23.74 -1.62 -15.15
N VAL A 458 22.42 -1.44 -15.11
CA VAL A 458 21.63 -0.93 -16.27
C VAL A 458 21.72 0.59 -16.46
N ALA A 459 22.06 1.33 -15.40
CA ALA A 459 22.28 2.78 -15.44
C ALA A 459 23.11 3.23 -14.25
N GLU A 460 24.05 4.16 -14.43
CA GLU A 460 24.73 4.80 -13.31
C GLU A 460 23.77 5.78 -12.60
N ALA A 461 23.83 5.87 -11.27
CA ALA A 461 22.92 6.74 -10.54
C ALA A 461 23.33 8.21 -10.60
N GLY A 462 22.41 9.06 -11.05
CA GLY A 462 22.57 10.51 -11.13
C GLY A 462 22.18 11.25 -9.83
N PRO A 463 22.54 12.54 -9.72
CA PRO A 463 22.29 13.36 -8.51
C PRO A 463 20.80 13.71 -8.30
N ASN A 464 20.03 13.82 -9.38
CA ASN A 464 18.62 14.23 -9.36
C ASN A 464 17.64 13.04 -9.33
N GLN A 465 18.09 11.87 -8.86
CA GLN A 465 17.27 10.65 -8.83
C GLN A 465 16.76 10.36 -7.42
N VAL A 466 15.72 9.53 -7.32
CA VAL A 466 15.07 9.21 -6.04
C VAL A 466 16.06 8.58 -5.06
N VAL A 467 16.05 9.07 -3.83
CA VAL A 467 16.82 8.50 -2.72
C VAL A 467 15.84 8.02 -1.65
N PRO A 468 15.59 6.70 -1.50
CA PRO A 468 14.58 6.16 -0.59
C PRO A 468 14.69 6.69 0.85
N ARG A 469 15.91 6.77 1.40
CA ARG A 469 16.12 7.27 2.77
C ARG A 469 15.71 8.74 2.95
N LYS A 470 15.89 9.59 1.93
CA LYS A 470 15.46 10.99 1.96
C LYS A 470 13.93 11.10 1.97
N LYS A 471 13.24 10.23 1.22
CA LYS A 471 11.77 10.15 1.23
C LYS A 471 11.22 9.71 2.60
N LEU A 472 11.85 8.70 3.22
CA LEU A 472 11.49 8.29 4.59
C LEU A 472 11.73 9.41 5.62
N GLU A 473 12.81 10.20 5.46
CA GLU A 473 13.08 11.33 6.34
C GLU A 473 12.01 12.42 6.24
N GLN A 474 11.63 12.79 5.02
CA GLN A 474 10.53 13.72 4.78
C GLN A 474 9.21 13.19 5.37
N PHE A 475 8.92 11.91 5.19
CA PHE A 475 7.75 11.25 5.75
C PHE A 475 7.71 11.34 7.28
N VAL A 476 8.82 11.02 7.97
CA VAL A 476 8.93 11.10 9.43
C VAL A 476 8.74 12.54 9.91
N MET A 477 9.41 13.51 9.29
CA MET A 477 9.30 14.91 9.69
C MET A 477 7.86 15.43 9.55
N LYS A 478 7.19 15.08 8.45
CA LYS A 478 5.80 15.49 8.18
C LYS A 478 4.81 14.92 9.19
N ARG A 479 5.07 13.71 9.72
CA ARG A 479 4.20 12.98 10.65
C ARG A 479 4.47 13.29 12.13
N TYR A 480 5.46 14.13 12.43
CA TYR A 480 5.76 14.53 13.79
C TYR A 480 5.07 15.85 14.15
N ASN A 481 4.28 15.85 15.23
CA ASN A 481 3.63 17.05 15.74
C ASN A 481 3.45 16.94 17.26
N GLN A 482 3.65 18.04 17.99
CA GLN A 482 3.45 18.14 19.45
C GLN A 482 3.99 16.92 20.19
N ASN A 483 5.27 16.61 20.00
CA ASN A 483 5.96 15.53 20.72
C ASN A 483 5.44 14.11 20.42
N CYS A 484 4.56 13.96 19.44
CA CYS A 484 3.97 12.70 18.98
C CYS A 484 4.41 12.43 17.54
N LEU A 485 4.95 11.23 17.30
CA LEU A 485 5.19 10.72 15.95
C LEU A 485 4.02 9.83 15.54
N ASP A 486 3.18 10.32 14.61
CA ASP A 486 1.98 9.62 14.16
C ASP A 486 2.21 8.79 12.89
N LEU A 487 2.56 7.52 13.07
CA LEU A 487 2.78 6.53 12.02
C LEU A 487 1.54 5.64 11.82
N CYS A 488 0.33 6.14 12.06
CA CYS A 488 -0.88 5.37 11.75
C CYS A 488 -1.09 5.22 10.24
N SER A 489 -1.51 4.03 9.80
CA SER A 489 -1.92 3.74 8.41
C SER A 489 -0.91 4.24 7.36
N MET A 490 0.37 3.89 7.51
CA MET A 490 1.47 4.42 6.68
C MET A 490 1.31 4.08 5.20
N GLN A 491 0.78 2.89 4.87
CA GLN A 491 0.72 2.40 3.50
C GLN A 491 -0.03 3.34 2.55
N ALA A 492 -1.09 4.00 3.03
CA ALA A 492 -1.88 4.93 2.23
C ALA A 492 -1.04 6.11 1.72
N GLU A 493 -0.16 6.66 2.56
CA GLU A 493 0.73 7.75 2.15
C GLU A 493 1.96 7.23 1.40
N PHE A 494 2.48 6.04 1.74
CA PHE A 494 3.55 5.42 0.95
C PHE A 494 3.14 5.21 -0.51
N ASN A 495 1.90 4.83 -0.77
CA ASN A 495 1.37 4.69 -2.13
C ASN A 495 1.32 6.02 -2.90
N MET A 496 1.40 7.17 -2.22
CA MET A 496 1.44 8.50 -2.84
C MET A 496 2.87 8.98 -3.11
N ILE A 497 3.89 8.34 -2.51
CA ILE A 497 5.28 8.74 -2.71
C ILE A 497 5.71 8.35 -4.13
N LYS A 498 6.14 9.33 -4.92
CA LYS A 498 6.61 9.09 -6.27
C LYS A 498 7.95 8.37 -6.28
N PHE A 499 8.14 7.54 -7.32
CA PHE A 499 9.40 6.89 -7.70
C PHE A 499 9.96 5.83 -6.75
N VAL A 500 9.39 5.63 -5.56
CA VAL A 500 9.81 4.56 -4.64
C VAL A 500 8.61 3.95 -3.95
N ASP A 501 8.57 2.63 -3.91
CA ASP A 501 7.54 1.87 -3.21
C ASP A 501 8.06 1.41 -1.85
N PHE A 502 7.35 1.79 -0.80
CA PHE A 502 7.58 1.33 0.57
C PHE A 502 6.47 0.37 1.00
N ASN A 503 6.84 -0.59 1.85
CA ASN A 503 5.88 -1.50 2.48
C ASN A 503 5.83 -1.25 3.99
N ALA A 504 4.66 -0.84 4.49
CA ALA A 504 4.44 -0.56 5.91
C ALA A 504 4.55 -1.80 6.80
N LYS A 505 4.32 -2.99 6.26
CA LYS A 505 4.44 -4.28 6.96
C LYS A 505 5.90 -4.68 7.17
N SER A 506 6.83 -4.11 6.39
CA SER A 506 8.25 -4.46 6.44
C SER A 506 8.91 -4.01 7.75
N PRO A 507 9.39 -4.93 8.60
CA PRO A 507 10.16 -4.62 9.79
C PRO A 507 11.42 -3.79 9.46
N ARG A 508 12.03 -4.02 8.28
CA ARG A 508 13.20 -3.26 7.85
C ARG A 508 12.86 -1.80 7.54
N THR A 509 11.76 -1.56 6.83
CA THR A 509 11.29 -0.20 6.55
C THR A 509 10.98 0.53 7.85
N LEU A 510 10.26 -0.14 8.78
CA LEU A 510 9.97 0.39 10.11
C LEU A 510 11.25 0.70 10.89
N LYS A 511 12.27 -0.17 10.84
CA LYS A 511 13.58 0.10 11.47
C LYS A 511 14.20 1.40 10.98
N HIS A 512 14.21 1.64 9.67
CA HIS A 512 14.78 2.88 9.12
C HIS A 512 13.99 4.11 9.54
N ILE A 513 12.66 4.03 9.59
CA ILE A 513 11.78 5.09 10.09
C ILE A 513 12.13 5.41 11.55
N ILE A 514 12.25 4.39 12.40
CA ILE A 514 12.62 4.56 13.81
C ILE A 514 14.05 5.11 13.95
N ASP A 515 15.03 4.62 13.18
CA ASP A 515 16.41 5.13 13.22
C ASP A 515 16.51 6.60 12.77
N ILE A 516 15.70 7.00 11.77
CA ILE A 516 15.55 8.42 11.38
C ILE A 516 14.94 9.21 12.54
N ALA A 517 13.82 8.73 13.11
CA ALA A 517 13.13 9.40 14.20
C ALA A 517 14.01 9.54 15.45
N VAL A 518 14.82 8.55 15.79
CA VAL A 518 15.79 8.64 16.89
C VAL A 518 16.79 9.76 16.62
N ARG A 519 17.39 9.81 15.42
CA ARG A 519 18.41 10.81 15.07
C ARG A 519 17.88 12.24 15.07
N SER A 520 16.63 12.42 14.66
CA SER A 520 16.03 13.74 14.43
C SER A 520 15.10 14.23 15.55
N LEU A 521 14.42 13.30 16.23
CA LEU A 521 13.36 13.57 17.20
C LEU A 521 13.64 12.93 18.58
N GLY A 522 14.74 12.19 18.76
CA GLY A 522 15.00 11.35 19.93
C GLY A 522 14.92 12.04 21.29
N ALA A 523 15.28 13.33 21.35
CA ALA A 523 15.23 14.14 22.55
C ALA A 523 13.84 14.74 22.86
N ASN A 524 12.92 14.74 21.89
CA ASN A 524 11.64 15.45 21.99
C ASN A 524 10.42 14.54 21.73
N CYS A 525 10.59 13.29 21.32
CA CYS A 525 9.45 12.41 21.06
C CYS A 525 9.02 11.65 22.34
N PHE A 526 7.78 11.86 22.78
CA PHE A 526 7.20 11.25 23.98
C PHE A 526 6.21 10.13 23.66
N LEU A 527 5.60 10.15 22.47
CA LEU A 527 4.58 9.20 22.03
C LEU A 527 4.85 8.76 20.59
N ILE A 528 4.72 7.46 20.31
CA ILE A 528 4.72 6.90 18.95
C ILE A 528 3.41 6.15 18.72
N ARG A 529 2.71 6.45 17.62
CA ARG A 529 1.50 5.73 17.20
C ARG A 529 1.76 4.90 15.95
N LEU A 530 1.44 3.61 15.99
CA LEU A 530 1.68 2.62 14.93
C LEU A 530 0.42 1.82 14.60
N ARG A 531 -0.77 2.43 14.72
CA ARG A 531 -2.05 1.75 14.48
C ARG A 531 -2.28 1.42 13.01
N ASN A 532 -3.02 0.34 12.76
CA ASN A 532 -3.52 -0.01 11.41
C ASN A 532 -2.39 -0.13 10.37
N ASN A 533 -1.28 -0.78 10.71
CA ASN A 533 -0.17 -1.01 9.79
C ASN A 533 0.02 -2.49 9.44
N GLU A 534 -0.84 -3.38 9.95
CA GLU A 534 -0.76 -4.83 9.73
C GLU A 534 0.61 -5.41 10.13
N LEU A 535 1.24 -4.86 11.17
CA LEU A 535 2.53 -5.36 11.66
C LEU A 535 2.37 -6.77 12.24
N GLU A 536 3.20 -7.70 11.79
CA GLU A 536 3.22 -9.08 12.29
C GLU A 536 4.19 -9.27 13.47
N ASN A 537 5.20 -8.40 13.58
CA ASN A 537 6.18 -8.39 14.67
C ASN A 537 6.74 -6.97 14.91
N CYS A 538 7.49 -6.83 16.01
CA CYS A 538 8.11 -5.58 16.45
C CYS A 538 9.63 -5.50 16.17
N ASP A 539 10.17 -6.31 15.24
CA ASP A 539 11.62 -6.38 15.00
C ASP A 539 12.21 -5.06 14.50
N GLY A 540 11.38 -4.22 13.86
CA GLY A 540 11.74 -2.86 13.46
C GLY A 540 11.86 -1.85 14.61
N LEU A 541 11.50 -2.21 15.84
CA LEU A 541 11.40 -1.27 16.97
C LEU A 541 12.63 -1.28 17.91
N HIS A 542 13.74 -1.90 17.53
CA HIS A 542 14.94 -1.95 18.38
C HIS A 542 15.50 -0.55 18.73
N GLY A 543 15.22 0.48 17.91
CA GLY A 543 15.64 1.86 18.17
C GLY A 543 14.92 2.54 19.34
N LEU A 544 13.81 1.98 19.87
CA LEU A 544 13.00 2.61 20.91
C LEU A 544 13.79 2.96 22.18
N ALA A 545 14.81 2.18 22.53
CA ALA A 545 15.66 2.43 23.71
C ALA A 545 16.51 3.71 23.61
N LYS A 546 16.62 4.30 22.42
CA LYS A 546 17.43 5.51 22.17
C LYS A 546 16.62 6.81 22.31
N PHE A 547 15.30 6.74 22.51
CA PHE A 547 14.49 7.91 22.82
C PHE A 547 14.63 8.27 24.30
N SER A 548 14.88 9.54 24.61
CA SER A 548 15.13 9.97 26.00
C SER A 548 13.86 10.00 26.85
N TRP A 549 12.71 10.30 26.24
CA TRP A 549 11.46 10.58 26.96
C TRP A 549 10.25 9.81 26.42
N LEU A 550 10.48 8.76 25.64
CA LEU A 550 9.39 7.96 25.08
C LEU A 550 8.63 7.26 26.22
N ALA A 551 7.41 7.72 26.47
CA ALA A 551 6.57 7.27 27.58
C ALA A 551 5.37 6.44 27.11
N SER A 552 4.96 6.57 25.85
CA SER A 552 3.79 5.88 25.33
C SER A 552 3.99 5.29 23.93
N LEU A 553 3.45 4.09 23.71
CA LEU A 553 3.50 3.35 22.45
C LEU A 553 2.13 2.76 22.12
N ASP A 554 1.61 3.07 20.93
CA ASP A 554 0.29 2.60 20.48
C ASP A 554 0.43 1.64 19.30
N LEU A 555 0.11 0.35 19.52
CA LEU A 555 0.25 -0.77 18.57
C LEU A 555 -1.12 -1.38 18.19
N ARG A 556 -2.24 -0.68 18.42
CA ARG A 556 -3.59 -1.22 18.17
C ARG A 556 -3.84 -1.58 16.72
N ASN A 557 -4.75 -2.53 16.50
CA ASN A 557 -5.19 -2.94 15.16
C ASN A 557 -4.01 -3.34 14.24
N ASN A 558 -3.09 -4.16 14.73
CA ASN A 558 -2.06 -4.81 13.91
C ASN A 558 -2.29 -6.33 13.89
N SER A 559 -1.37 -7.08 13.27
CA SER A 559 -1.48 -8.53 13.08
C SER A 559 -0.57 -9.30 14.04
N LEU A 560 -0.33 -8.79 15.25
CA LEU A 560 0.58 -9.40 16.21
C LEU A 560 -0.05 -10.68 16.78
N ALA A 561 0.38 -11.84 16.27
CA ALA A 561 -0.27 -13.13 16.50
C ALA A 561 -0.05 -13.71 17.91
N SER A 562 1.10 -13.44 18.53
CA SER A 562 1.47 -13.95 19.86
C SER A 562 2.41 -12.99 20.59
N PHE A 563 2.68 -13.21 21.88
CA PHE A 563 3.68 -12.41 22.62
C PHE A 563 5.08 -12.47 22.00
N ALA A 564 5.43 -13.54 21.28
CA ALA A 564 6.71 -13.62 20.58
C ALA A 564 6.89 -12.53 19.51
N ALA A 565 5.78 -12.00 18.98
CA ALA A 565 5.80 -10.85 18.06
C ALA A 565 6.37 -9.57 18.71
N LEU A 566 6.40 -9.48 20.05
CA LEU A 566 6.96 -8.35 20.79
C LEU A 566 8.48 -8.46 21.06
N ASN A 567 9.13 -9.56 20.65
CA ASN A 567 10.56 -9.81 20.94
C ASN A 567 11.51 -8.72 20.43
N GLY A 568 11.13 -8.00 19.36
CA GLY A 568 11.90 -6.87 18.84
C GLY A 568 11.90 -5.60 19.71
N ILE A 569 11.07 -5.56 20.76
CA ILE A 569 11.01 -4.42 21.69
C ILE A 569 12.20 -4.48 22.65
N PRO A 570 13.08 -3.46 22.66
CA PRO A 570 14.23 -3.42 23.57
C PRO A 570 13.77 -3.09 25.00
N ARG A 571 14.69 -3.22 25.97
CA ARG A 571 14.45 -2.67 27.31
C ARG A 571 14.13 -1.17 27.20
N ASN A 572 13.03 -0.77 27.82
CA ASN A 572 12.44 0.56 27.64
C ASN A 572 11.87 1.11 28.95
N LEU A 573 11.51 2.39 28.92
CA LEU A 573 10.90 3.14 30.03
C LEU A 573 9.43 3.50 29.73
N ILE A 574 8.80 2.80 28.80
CA ILE A 574 7.44 3.09 28.36
C ILE A 574 6.47 2.76 29.50
N LYS A 575 5.61 3.73 29.81
CA LYS A 575 4.64 3.67 30.90
C LYS A 575 3.22 3.36 30.43
N GLU A 576 2.90 3.67 29.18
CA GLU A 576 1.58 3.43 28.60
C GLU A 576 1.69 2.69 27.26
N VAL A 577 1.00 1.56 27.14
CA VAL A 577 0.96 0.78 25.91
C VAL A 577 -0.48 0.48 25.52
N PHE A 578 -0.76 0.50 24.22
CA PHE A 578 -2.02 0.05 23.64
C PHE A 578 -1.78 -1.13 22.70
N LEU A 579 -2.43 -2.26 22.96
CA LEU A 579 -2.34 -3.52 22.22
C LEU A 579 -3.71 -4.02 21.73
N ASP A 580 -4.83 -3.37 22.09
CA ASP A 580 -6.16 -3.85 21.71
C ASP A 580 -6.33 -4.12 20.21
N ARG A 581 -7.15 -5.15 19.92
CA ARG A 581 -7.44 -5.68 18.58
C ARG A 581 -6.22 -6.21 17.83
N ASN A 582 -5.29 -6.81 18.56
CA ASN A 582 -4.30 -7.74 18.03
C ASN A 582 -4.66 -9.18 18.46
N PRO A 583 -4.41 -10.22 17.64
CA PRO A 583 -4.71 -11.60 18.02
C PRO A 583 -4.03 -12.07 19.32
N LEU A 584 -2.87 -11.51 19.68
CA LEU A 584 -2.18 -11.83 20.94
C LEU A 584 -3.02 -11.54 22.20
N CYS A 585 -4.05 -10.69 22.11
CA CYS A 585 -4.90 -10.35 23.26
C CYS A 585 -5.66 -11.58 23.78
N ASP A 586 -5.92 -12.56 22.92
CA ASP A 586 -6.66 -13.78 23.24
C ASP A 586 -5.75 -14.96 23.64
N GLU A 587 -4.42 -14.77 23.64
CA GLU A 587 -3.46 -15.87 23.89
C GLU A 587 -3.46 -16.32 25.37
N LYS A 588 -3.79 -15.43 26.32
CA LYS A 588 -3.88 -15.79 27.75
C LYS A 588 -5.33 -15.86 28.23
N PRO A 589 -5.68 -16.89 29.02
CA PRO A 589 -7.04 -17.11 29.50
C PRO A 589 -7.49 -16.08 30.55
N THR A 590 -6.55 -15.43 31.26
CA THR A 590 -6.86 -14.46 32.31
C THR A 590 -6.18 -13.12 32.06
N CYS A 591 -6.85 -12.04 32.47
CA CYS A 591 -6.30 -10.69 32.43
C CYS A 591 -4.98 -10.58 33.20
N ALA A 592 -4.86 -11.24 34.35
CA ALA A 592 -3.64 -11.22 35.16
C ALA A 592 -2.45 -11.85 34.43
N GLU A 593 -2.66 -12.99 33.77
CA GLU A 593 -1.62 -13.64 32.95
C GLU A 593 -1.23 -12.79 31.74
N TYR A 594 -2.22 -12.20 31.05
CA TYR A 594 -1.99 -11.27 29.96
C TYR A 594 -1.09 -10.10 30.39
N ILE A 595 -1.46 -9.39 31.47
CA ILE A 595 -0.69 -8.25 31.98
C ILE A 595 0.72 -8.68 32.39
N ARG A 596 0.86 -9.83 33.04
CA ARG A 596 2.17 -10.35 33.45
C ARG A 596 3.08 -10.60 32.26
N GLU A 597 2.57 -11.15 31.16
CA GLU A 597 3.36 -11.33 29.94
C GLU A 597 3.68 -9.98 29.27
N VAL A 598 2.72 -9.05 29.16
CA VAL A 598 2.99 -7.70 28.62
C VAL A 598 4.10 -6.99 29.43
N LYS A 599 4.08 -7.08 30.76
CA LYS A 599 5.11 -6.50 31.65
C LYS A 599 6.51 -7.07 31.45
N ARG A 600 6.68 -8.24 30.83
CA ARG A 600 8.01 -8.77 30.48
C ARG A 600 8.68 -7.92 29.40
N TYR A 601 7.89 -7.35 28.50
CA TYR A 601 8.35 -6.46 27.43
C TYR A 601 8.32 -4.98 27.84
N PHE A 602 7.43 -4.61 28.77
CA PHE A 602 7.31 -3.25 29.30
C PHE A 602 7.40 -3.24 30.83
N PRO A 603 8.61 -3.27 31.41
CA PRO A 603 8.79 -3.44 32.85
C PRO A 603 8.24 -2.28 33.70
N GLN A 604 8.14 -1.07 33.14
CA GLN A 604 7.68 0.14 33.81
C GLN A 604 6.22 0.50 33.48
N LEU A 605 5.44 -0.46 32.99
CA LEU A 605 4.07 -0.24 32.53
C LEU A 605 3.13 0.16 33.69
N GLU A 606 2.53 1.35 33.57
CA GLU A 606 1.56 1.92 34.50
C GLU A 606 0.13 1.89 33.92
N ARG A 607 -0.02 1.95 32.59
CA ARG A 607 -1.31 1.93 31.88
C ARG A 607 -1.29 0.97 30.69
N LEU A 608 -2.33 0.16 30.55
CA LEU A 608 -2.52 -0.78 29.44
C LEU A 608 -3.89 -0.57 28.83
N ASP A 609 -3.96 -0.34 27.51
CA ASP A 609 -5.19 -0.11 26.76
C ASP A 609 -6.04 1.03 27.36
N GLY A 610 -5.36 2.09 27.82
CA GLY A 610 -5.95 3.27 28.47
C GLY A 610 -6.34 3.07 29.94
N ARG A 611 -6.22 1.85 30.49
CA ARG A 611 -6.60 1.50 31.87
C ARG A 611 -5.39 1.48 32.81
N PRO A 612 -5.50 2.05 34.03
CA PRO A 612 -4.42 1.99 35.01
C PRO A 612 -4.24 0.58 35.58
N LEU A 613 -2.99 0.16 35.76
CA LEU A 613 -2.61 -1.08 36.43
C LEU A 613 -2.41 -0.82 37.93
N LEU A 614 -2.89 -1.73 38.79
CA LEU A 614 -2.55 -1.70 40.23
C LEU A 614 -1.12 -2.22 40.44
N GLY A 615 -0.53 -1.89 41.60
CA GLY A 615 0.90 -2.11 41.94
C GLY A 615 1.47 -3.51 41.65
N ASP A 616 0.63 -4.55 41.57
CA ASP A 616 1.04 -5.93 41.32
C ASP A 616 0.63 -6.49 39.95
N GLY A 617 0.26 -5.64 38.97
CA GLY A 617 -0.10 -6.12 37.62
C GLY A 617 -1.49 -6.76 37.52
N VAL A 618 -2.39 -6.43 38.45
CA VAL A 618 -3.83 -6.69 38.33
C VAL A 618 -4.45 -5.44 37.71
N LEU A 619 -5.24 -5.60 36.63
CA LEU A 619 -6.07 -4.51 36.10
C LEU A 619 -6.96 -4.02 37.23
N SER A 620 -7.07 -2.70 37.42
CA SER A 620 -8.13 -2.15 38.27
C SER A 620 -9.46 -2.76 37.82
N TYR A 621 -10.09 -3.57 38.68
CA TYR A 621 -11.35 -4.25 38.39
C TYR A 621 -12.32 -3.24 37.77
N CYS A 622 -12.94 -3.59 36.64
CA CYS A 622 -13.97 -2.75 36.02
C CYS A 622 -14.93 -2.25 37.10
N GLN A 623 -14.97 -0.94 37.32
CA GLN A 623 -15.70 -0.33 38.44
C GLN A 623 -17.20 -0.66 38.39
N ASN A 624 -17.76 -0.85 37.19
CA ASN A 624 -19.11 -1.36 36.91
C ASN A 624 -19.10 -2.05 35.53
N TYR A 625 -19.94 -3.07 35.33
CA TYR A 625 -20.20 -3.63 33.99
C TYR A 625 -21.68 -3.48 33.69
N ILE A 626 -22.04 -2.68 32.68
CA ILE A 626 -23.43 -2.46 32.30
C ILE A 626 -23.53 -2.79 30.81
N CYS A 627 -24.35 -3.79 30.47
CA CYS A 627 -24.42 -4.32 29.11
C CYS A 627 -24.96 -3.32 28.06
N SER A 628 -25.69 -2.27 28.48
CA SER A 628 -26.20 -1.22 27.59
C SER A 628 -26.37 0.13 28.33
N PRO A 629 -26.30 1.27 27.64
CA PRO A 629 -26.55 2.59 28.25
C PRO A 629 -27.95 2.72 28.88
N ASP A 630 -28.97 2.07 28.31
CA ASP A 630 -30.35 2.13 28.80
C ASP A 630 -30.52 1.44 30.16
N ALA A 631 -29.71 0.41 30.42
CA ALA A 631 -29.71 -0.31 31.68
C ALA A 631 -29.22 0.56 32.85
N TYR A 632 -28.44 1.62 32.59
CA TYR A 632 -27.87 2.48 33.62
C TYR A 632 -28.95 3.11 34.49
N LYS A 633 -29.94 3.78 33.87
CA LYS A 633 -31.00 4.48 34.60
C LYS A 633 -31.87 3.53 35.42
N PHE A 634 -32.13 2.34 34.88
CA PHE A 634 -32.88 1.31 35.58
C PHE A 634 -32.11 0.79 36.80
N ALA A 635 -30.85 0.40 36.61
CA ALA A 635 -30.01 -0.14 37.67
C ALA A 635 -29.75 0.90 38.77
N ASP A 636 -29.44 2.14 38.41
CA ASP A 636 -29.23 3.24 39.35
C ASP A 636 -30.47 3.50 40.21
N ALA A 637 -31.64 3.64 39.57
CA ALA A 637 -32.90 3.85 40.28
C ALA A 637 -33.29 2.65 41.16
N PHE A 638 -33.17 1.42 40.64
CA PHE A 638 -33.51 0.20 41.37
C PHE A 638 -32.59 0.00 42.59
N VAL A 639 -31.28 0.07 42.39
CA VAL A 639 -30.28 -0.15 43.45
C VAL A 639 -30.43 0.92 44.54
N ALA A 640 -30.52 2.20 44.16
CA ALA A 640 -30.72 3.27 45.13
C ALA A 640 -32.03 3.09 45.92
N HIS A 641 -33.13 2.74 45.25
CA HIS A 641 -34.43 2.55 45.90
C HIS A 641 -34.44 1.34 46.83
N TYR A 642 -33.95 0.19 46.36
CA TYR A 642 -33.94 -1.06 47.10
C TYR A 642 -33.14 -0.94 48.40
N PHE A 643 -31.88 -0.51 48.33
CA PHE A 643 -31.01 -0.45 49.51
C PHE A 643 -31.42 0.67 50.46
N LYS A 644 -31.95 1.79 49.96
CA LYS A 644 -32.55 2.82 50.81
C LYS A 644 -33.77 2.32 51.57
N LEU A 645 -34.64 1.52 50.93
CA LEU A 645 -35.76 0.88 51.62
C LEU A 645 -35.28 -0.14 52.67
N GLN A 646 -34.26 -0.95 52.32
CA GLN A 646 -33.64 -1.92 53.23
C GLN A 646 -33.06 -1.26 54.49
N ASP A 647 -32.45 -0.08 54.39
CA ASP A 647 -31.90 0.64 55.56
C ASP A 647 -32.93 1.49 56.31
N SER A 648 -34.11 1.71 55.72
CA SER A 648 -35.16 2.52 56.32
C SER A 648 -36.01 1.74 57.34
N PHE A 649 -36.72 2.48 58.18
CA PHE A 649 -37.81 1.94 59.02
C PHE A 649 -38.97 1.34 58.21
N GLN A 650 -39.01 1.56 56.88
CA GLN A 650 -40.00 1.02 55.95
C GLN A 650 -39.51 -0.26 55.26
N ARG A 651 -38.51 -0.98 55.80
CA ARG A 651 -37.99 -2.25 55.26
C ARG A 651 -39.09 -3.26 54.87
N ALA A 652 -40.20 -3.30 55.60
CA ALA A 652 -41.36 -4.12 55.27
C ALA A 652 -41.98 -3.85 53.88
N ALA A 653 -41.83 -2.63 53.34
CA ALA A 653 -42.30 -2.25 52.00
C ALA A 653 -41.52 -2.93 50.87
N LEU A 654 -40.36 -3.54 51.15
CA LEU A 654 -39.64 -4.36 50.18
C LEU A 654 -40.50 -5.50 49.62
N GLN A 655 -41.50 -5.98 50.39
CA GLN A 655 -42.48 -6.98 49.96
C GLN A 655 -43.09 -6.64 48.59
N ASP A 656 -43.33 -5.37 48.32
CA ASP A 656 -43.99 -4.90 47.09
C ASP A 656 -43.08 -4.97 45.85
N LEU A 657 -41.76 -5.12 46.06
CA LEU A 657 -40.78 -5.31 44.98
C LEU A 657 -40.64 -6.79 44.58
N TYR A 658 -41.08 -7.73 45.41
CA TYR A 658 -40.99 -9.16 45.13
C TYR A 658 -42.27 -9.71 44.50
N HIS A 659 -42.10 -10.65 43.58
CA HIS A 659 -43.22 -11.41 43.03
C HIS A 659 -43.80 -12.36 44.09
N PRO A 660 -45.12 -12.68 44.08
CA PRO A 660 -45.71 -13.66 45.02
C PRO A 660 -45.09 -15.07 44.96
N GLN A 661 -44.38 -15.40 43.88
CA GLN A 661 -43.62 -16.66 43.71
C GLN A 661 -42.10 -16.45 43.78
N ALA A 662 -41.63 -15.31 44.29
CA ALA A 662 -40.21 -15.01 44.33
C ALA A 662 -39.45 -16.01 45.21
N LEU A 663 -38.19 -16.27 44.84
CA LEU A 663 -37.27 -17.15 45.54
C LEU A 663 -36.16 -16.32 46.17
N PHE A 664 -35.97 -16.46 47.47
CA PHE A 664 -34.84 -15.88 48.18
C PHE A 664 -34.00 -16.99 48.79
N SER A 665 -32.69 -16.88 48.62
CA SER A 665 -31.75 -17.69 49.38
C SER A 665 -30.53 -16.87 49.73
N MET A 666 -29.93 -17.19 50.87
CA MET A 666 -28.74 -16.50 51.30
C MET A 666 -27.65 -17.46 51.74
N THR A 667 -26.41 -16.97 51.72
CA THR A 667 -25.26 -17.62 52.35
C THR A 667 -24.51 -16.59 53.17
N CYS A 668 -23.89 -17.06 54.26
CA CYS A 668 -23.06 -16.20 55.10
C CYS A 668 -21.76 -16.90 55.48
N ASN A 669 -20.68 -16.12 55.56
CA ASN A 669 -19.39 -16.56 56.08
C ASN A 669 -18.75 -15.48 56.96
N PHE A 670 -18.95 -15.58 58.26
CA PHE A 670 -18.48 -14.59 59.22
C PHE A 670 -17.31 -15.13 60.02
N ALA A 671 -16.21 -14.39 60.05
CA ALA A 671 -15.16 -14.58 61.05
C ALA A 671 -15.61 -13.99 62.40
N ASN A 672 -15.05 -14.51 63.51
CA ASN A 672 -15.27 -13.91 64.83
C ASN A 672 -14.55 -12.57 64.92
N ASP A 673 -15.31 -11.49 65.10
CA ASP A 673 -14.76 -10.15 65.30
C ASP A 673 -14.39 -9.96 66.78
N ARG A 674 -13.09 -9.90 67.07
CA ARG A 674 -12.57 -9.74 68.45
C ARG A 674 -12.85 -8.36 69.05
N SER A 675 -13.29 -7.38 68.24
CA SER A 675 -13.62 -6.02 68.69
C SER A 675 -15.05 -5.89 69.25
N VAL A 676 -15.87 -6.94 69.09
CA VAL A 676 -17.26 -7.00 69.54
C VAL A 676 -17.40 -8.02 70.66
N ALA A 677 -18.29 -7.77 71.64
CA ALA A 677 -18.56 -8.70 72.73
C ALA A 677 -18.99 -10.09 72.17
N GLN A 678 -18.49 -11.17 72.79
CA GLN A 678 -18.69 -12.53 72.30
C GLN A 678 -20.18 -12.91 72.15
N ASP A 679 -21.02 -12.50 73.10
CA ASP A 679 -22.46 -12.77 73.05
C ASP A 679 -23.16 -12.05 71.89
N ALA A 680 -22.74 -10.83 71.57
CA ALA A 680 -23.26 -10.07 70.43
C ALA A 680 -22.83 -10.68 69.09
N ASN A 681 -21.60 -11.19 68.98
CA ASN A 681 -21.14 -11.96 67.82
C ASN A 681 -21.97 -13.22 67.59
N VAL A 682 -22.26 -13.97 68.66
CA VAL A 682 -23.05 -15.21 68.58
C VAL A 682 -24.49 -14.92 68.14
N GLN A 683 -25.15 -13.95 68.77
CA GLN A 683 -26.53 -13.57 68.43
C GLN A 683 -26.66 -13.12 66.97
N ARG A 684 -25.71 -12.30 66.51
CA ARG A 684 -25.62 -11.86 65.12
C ARG A 684 -25.45 -13.03 64.16
N GLN A 685 -24.50 -13.91 64.44
CA GLN A 685 -24.24 -15.08 63.60
C GLN A 685 -25.46 -15.99 63.52
N LEU A 686 -26.22 -16.16 64.61
CA LEU A 686 -27.44 -16.96 64.64
C LEU A 686 -28.51 -16.40 63.69
N ALA A 687 -28.74 -15.07 63.70
CA ALA A 687 -29.77 -14.42 62.89
C ALA A 687 -29.64 -14.70 61.37
N TYR A 688 -28.41 -14.79 60.86
CA TYR A 688 -28.18 -15.10 59.44
C TYR A 688 -27.95 -16.60 59.18
N ASN A 689 -27.30 -17.32 60.11
CA ASN A 689 -27.02 -18.75 59.93
C ASN A 689 -28.30 -19.59 59.86
N GLU A 690 -29.36 -19.19 60.57
CA GLU A 690 -30.67 -19.84 60.50
C GLU A 690 -31.23 -19.87 59.08
N HIS A 691 -30.95 -18.83 58.29
CA HIS A 691 -31.40 -18.69 56.91
C HIS A 691 -30.32 -19.04 55.86
N SER A 692 -29.14 -19.50 56.30
CA SER A 692 -27.99 -19.76 55.42
C SER A 692 -28.10 -21.10 54.69
N ARG A 693 -28.17 -21.03 53.36
CA ARG A 693 -28.30 -22.14 52.39
C ARG A 693 -27.00 -22.41 51.64
N ASN A 694 -26.05 -23.09 52.28
CA ASN A 694 -24.83 -23.58 51.62
C ASN A 694 -24.96 -25.09 51.31
N LEU A 695 -25.08 -25.43 50.02
CA LEU A 695 -25.26 -26.80 49.52
C LEU A 695 -24.00 -27.67 49.64
N LEU A 696 -22.82 -27.07 49.85
CA LEU A 696 -21.56 -27.79 50.01
C LEU A 696 -21.33 -28.32 51.43
N LYS A 697 -22.18 -27.93 52.41
CA LYS A 697 -22.07 -28.45 53.78
C LYS A 697 -22.64 -29.87 53.86
N LEU A 698 -21.76 -30.86 54.03
CA LEU A 698 -22.01 -32.31 53.96
C LEU A 698 -22.98 -32.88 55.02
N ASN A 699 -23.50 -32.08 55.95
CA ASN A 699 -24.30 -32.54 57.10
C ASN A 699 -25.77 -32.05 57.10
N LYS A 700 -26.29 -31.53 55.98
CA LYS A 700 -27.71 -31.13 55.88
C LYS A 700 -28.56 -32.23 55.26
N SER A 701 -29.72 -32.53 55.85
CA SER A 701 -30.70 -33.41 55.20
C SER A 701 -31.34 -32.71 53.99
N THR A 702 -31.93 -33.48 53.08
CA THR A 702 -32.70 -32.94 51.94
C THR A 702 -33.80 -31.98 52.40
N ASP A 703 -34.46 -32.29 53.51
CA ASP A 703 -35.50 -31.45 54.11
C ASP A 703 -34.95 -30.11 54.61
N ASP A 704 -33.77 -30.10 55.23
CA ASP A 704 -33.12 -28.86 55.69
C ASP A 704 -32.73 -27.95 54.52
N VAL A 705 -32.30 -28.55 53.41
CA VAL A 705 -31.97 -27.82 52.18
C VAL A 705 -33.22 -27.20 51.55
N LEU A 706 -34.33 -27.93 51.51
CA LEU A 706 -35.61 -27.44 50.98
C LEU A 706 -36.18 -26.31 51.86
N LYS A 707 -36.17 -26.48 53.19
CA LYS A 707 -36.65 -25.46 54.14
C LYS A 707 -35.81 -24.17 54.14
N SER A 708 -34.54 -24.25 53.75
CA SER A 708 -33.65 -23.08 53.68
C SER A 708 -33.87 -22.19 52.46
N LEU A 709 -34.70 -22.60 51.49
CA LEU A 709 -35.14 -21.75 50.39
C LEU A 709 -36.42 -21.03 50.81
N VAL A 710 -36.41 -19.70 50.76
CA VAL A 710 -37.56 -18.88 51.13
C VAL A 710 -38.37 -18.59 49.87
N VAL A 711 -39.65 -18.93 49.88
CA VAL A 711 -40.54 -18.80 48.73
C VAL A 711 -41.69 -17.87 49.06
N GLY A 712 -41.92 -16.89 48.19
CA GLY A 712 -43.02 -15.94 48.26
C GLY A 712 -42.65 -14.64 48.98
N ASN A 713 -43.21 -13.53 48.47
CA ASN A 713 -42.90 -12.18 48.94
C ASN A 713 -43.16 -11.94 50.43
N GLU A 714 -44.22 -12.52 51.00
CA GLU A 714 -44.53 -12.41 52.45
C GLU A 714 -43.47 -13.10 53.32
N SER A 715 -43.04 -14.31 52.95
CA SER A 715 -41.98 -15.04 53.66
C SER A 715 -40.63 -14.35 53.49
N ILE A 716 -40.33 -13.82 52.30
CA ILE A 716 -39.14 -13.00 52.06
C ILE A 716 -39.14 -11.76 52.95
N ARG A 717 -40.28 -11.04 53.04
CA ARG A 717 -40.42 -9.90 53.95
C ARG A 717 -40.14 -10.30 55.40
N TYR A 718 -40.66 -11.43 55.86
CA TYR A 718 -40.42 -11.90 57.22
C TYR A 718 -38.92 -12.09 57.49
N VAL A 719 -38.22 -12.77 56.58
CA VAL A 719 -36.77 -13.02 56.68
C VAL A 719 -35.94 -11.73 56.58
N LEU A 720 -36.24 -10.84 55.64
CA LEU A 720 -35.50 -9.57 55.53
C LEU A 720 -35.68 -8.66 56.75
N ASN A 721 -36.85 -8.72 57.41
CA ASN A 721 -37.11 -7.98 58.65
C ASN A 721 -36.52 -8.65 59.90
N SER A 722 -36.20 -9.95 59.87
CA SER A 722 -35.51 -10.61 60.99
C SER A 722 -34.01 -10.26 61.04
N PHE A 723 -33.44 -9.80 59.93
CA PHE A 723 -32.06 -9.34 59.90
C PHE A 723 -31.84 -8.07 60.73
N PRO A 724 -30.65 -7.93 61.36
CA PRO A 724 -30.23 -6.70 62.02
C PRO A 724 -30.39 -5.43 61.17
N SER A 725 -30.37 -4.27 61.84
CA SER A 725 -30.31 -2.99 61.15
C SER A 725 -28.97 -2.83 60.45
N THR A 726 -29.01 -2.37 59.21
CA THR A 726 -27.86 -2.20 58.32
C THR A 726 -27.71 -0.74 57.92
N GLU A 727 -26.51 -0.37 57.49
CA GLU A 727 -26.23 0.88 56.77
C GLU A 727 -25.32 0.52 55.59
N TYR A 728 -25.88 0.49 54.38
CA TYR A 728 -25.16 0.20 53.15
C TYR A 728 -24.41 1.44 52.67
N ASP A 729 -23.13 1.26 52.37
CA ASP A 729 -22.32 2.31 51.77
C ASP A 729 -22.54 2.29 50.25
N LEU A 730 -23.50 3.08 49.77
CA LEU A 730 -23.83 3.18 48.35
C LEU A 730 -22.63 3.62 47.48
N MET A 731 -21.69 4.41 48.04
CA MET A 731 -20.50 4.85 47.31
C MET A 731 -19.52 3.70 47.09
N SER A 732 -19.53 2.71 47.98
CA SER A 732 -18.72 1.50 47.84
C SER A 732 -19.22 0.53 46.76
N PHE A 733 -20.43 0.72 46.21
CA PHE A 733 -21.05 -0.28 45.35
C PHE A 733 -20.29 -0.48 44.03
N ARG A 734 -20.19 -1.74 43.63
CA ARG A 734 -19.84 -2.20 42.27
C ARG A 734 -21.05 -2.93 41.73
N ILE A 735 -21.56 -2.46 40.59
CA ILE A 735 -22.79 -2.94 39.98
C ILE A 735 -22.46 -3.60 38.64
N GLU A 736 -22.97 -4.81 38.46
CA GLU A 736 -22.90 -5.56 37.23
C GLU A 736 -24.31 -5.83 36.72
N VAL A 737 -24.59 -5.44 35.48
CA VAL A 737 -25.84 -5.70 34.77
C VAL A 737 -25.52 -6.49 33.51
N PRO A 738 -25.26 -7.81 33.62
CA PRO A 738 -24.91 -8.64 32.48
C PRO A 738 -26.09 -8.94 31.55
N ILE A 739 -27.33 -8.81 32.03
CA ILE A 739 -28.54 -9.05 31.24
C ILE A 739 -29.49 -7.86 31.45
N PHE A 740 -29.85 -7.18 30.37
CA PHE A 740 -30.90 -6.17 30.34
C PHE A 740 -31.71 -6.31 29.05
N THR A 741 -32.90 -6.89 29.18
CA THR A 741 -33.86 -7.14 28.09
C THR A 741 -35.27 -6.79 28.57
N PRO A 742 -36.26 -6.61 27.67
CA PRO A 742 -37.64 -6.34 28.08
C PRO A 742 -38.21 -7.37 29.07
N ASP A 743 -37.82 -8.64 28.91
CA ASP A 743 -38.35 -9.77 29.68
C ASP A 743 -37.53 -10.10 30.93
N ASN A 744 -36.24 -9.73 30.96
CA ASN A 744 -35.33 -10.17 32.02
C ASN A 744 -34.24 -9.13 32.29
N VAL A 745 -34.00 -8.87 33.58
CA VAL A 745 -32.88 -8.06 34.06
C VAL A 745 -32.13 -8.83 35.15
N LEU A 746 -30.81 -8.92 35.04
CA LEU A 746 -29.93 -9.51 36.06
C LEU A 746 -29.02 -8.42 36.59
N ILE A 747 -29.08 -8.14 37.89
CA ILE A 747 -28.23 -7.14 38.56
C ILE A 747 -27.47 -7.81 39.69
N THR A 748 -26.14 -7.75 39.67
CA THR A 748 -25.28 -8.14 40.78
C THR A 748 -24.67 -6.89 41.41
N VAL A 749 -24.83 -6.75 42.72
CA VAL A 749 -24.29 -5.63 43.50
C VAL A 749 -23.30 -6.18 44.52
N HIS A 750 -22.08 -5.66 44.50
CA HIS A 750 -21.07 -5.88 45.53
C HIS A 750 -20.88 -4.59 46.32
N GLY A 751 -20.62 -4.68 47.61
CA GLY A 751 -20.35 -3.48 48.39
C GLY A 751 -20.00 -3.75 49.85
N ARG A 752 -19.85 -2.66 50.60
CA ARG A 752 -19.69 -2.66 52.05
C ARG A 752 -21.02 -2.34 52.72
N VAL A 753 -21.26 -2.98 53.85
CA VAL A 753 -22.39 -2.74 54.74
C VAL A 753 -21.90 -2.68 56.18
N LYS A 754 -22.43 -1.73 56.94
CA LYS A 754 -22.21 -1.61 58.38
C LYS A 754 -23.40 -2.20 59.12
N GLU A 755 -23.11 -2.90 60.20
CA GLU A 755 -24.11 -3.42 61.12
C GLU A 755 -23.77 -2.97 62.54
N GLY A 756 -24.66 -2.20 63.17
CA GLY A 756 -24.38 -1.58 64.47
C GLY A 756 -23.23 -0.57 64.42
N ILE A 757 -22.51 -0.41 65.54
CA ILE A 757 -21.54 0.68 65.70
C ILE A 757 -20.15 0.35 65.14
N ASN A 758 -19.76 -0.93 65.02
CA ASN A 758 -18.36 -1.30 64.73
C ASN A 758 -18.16 -2.53 63.81
N CYS A 759 -19.19 -3.07 63.14
CA CYS A 759 -19.02 -4.26 62.29
C CYS A 759 -19.14 -3.92 60.80
N GLU A 760 -18.00 -3.80 60.11
CA GLU A 760 -17.96 -3.63 58.65
C GLU A 760 -17.89 -4.98 57.93
N MET A 761 -18.77 -5.17 56.98
CA MET A 761 -18.92 -6.42 56.25
C MET A 761 -19.00 -6.21 54.75
N GLY A 762 -18.71 -7.27 54.02
CA GLY A 762 -18.81 -7.33 52.58
C GLY A 762 -20.09 -8.06 52.20
N PHE A 763 -20.69 -7.66 51.10
CA PHE A 763 -21.81 -8.41 50.55
C PHE A 763 -21.72 -8.52 49.03
N THR A 764 -22.40 -9.53 48.52
CA THR A 764 -22.72 -9.69 47.09
C THR A 764 -24.17 -10.10 46.99
N ARG A 765 -24.96 -9.36 46.21
CA ARG A 765 -26.39 -9.63 46.06
C ARG A 765 -26.78 -9.61 44.59
N THR A 766 -27.42 -10.68 44.13
CA THR A 766 -27.84 -10.83 42.74
C THR A 766 -29.35 -10.90 42.66
N PHE A 767 -29.93 -9.99 41.88
CA PHE A 767 -31.36 -9.88 41.62
C PHE A 767 -31.66 -10.32 40.19
N TYR A 768 -32.58 -11.25 40.04
CA TYR A 768 -33.22 -11.58 38.78
C TYR A 768 -34.63 -11.00 38.76
N ILE A 769 -34.88 -10.08 37.83
CA ILE A 769 -36.05 -9.21 37.79
C ILE A 769 -36.76 -9.42 36.45
N GLN A 770 -38.08 -9.55 36.49
CA GLN A 770 -38.92 -9.78 35.31
C GLN A 770 -40.17 -8.88 35.36
N PRO A 771 -40.79 -8.58 34.21
CA PRO A 771 -42.07 -7.87 34.20
C PRO A 771 -43.17 -8.75 34.80
N ALA A 772 -43.91 -8.23 35.78
CA ALA A 772 -45.03 -8.91 36.44
C ALA A 772 -46.41 -8.38 36.01
N GLY A 773 -46.46 -7.34 35.17
CA GLY A 773 -47.70 -6.82 34.59
C GLY A 773 -47.49 -5.55 33.77
N LYS A 774 -48.48 -5.20 32.95
CA LYS A 774 -48.60 -3.87 32.33
C LYS A 774 -49.37 -2.95 33.28
N GLY A 775 -48.93 -1.70 33.37
CA GLY A 775 -49.15 -0.79 34.49
C GLY A 775 -50.61 -0.54 34.82
N LYS A 776 -50.94 -0.64 36.10
CA LYS A 776 -52.13 0.00 36.68
C LYS A 776 -51.82 1.51 36.81
N GLY A 777 -52.09 2.28 35.76
CA GLY A 777 -51.90 3.74 35.73
C GLY A 777 -52.22 4.35 34.36
N LEU A 778 -52.12 5.68 34.23
CA LEU A 778 -52.50 6.45 33.02
C LEU A 778 -51.74 6.10 31.73
N PHE A 779 -50.68 5.30 31.82
CA PHE A 779 -49.81 4.91 30.71
C PHE A 779 -49.93 3.41 30.49
N SER A 780 -50.66 3.01 29.44
CA SER A 780 -50.96 1.63 29.08
C SER A 780 -49.73 0.76 28.77
N ASP A 781 -48.55 1.36 28.64
CA ASP A 781 -47.29 0.71 28.25
C ASP A 781 -46.23 0.62 29.37
N ALA A 782 -46.50 1.12 30.58
CA ALA A 782 -45.54 1.00 31.68
C ALA A 782 -45.46 -0.44 32.18
N LEU A 783 -44.28 -1.05 32.24
CA LEU A 783 -44.07 -2.40 32.78
C LEU A 783 -43.79 -2.32 34.29
N ASP A 784 -44.54 -3.07 35.10
CA ASP A 784 -44.22 -3.29 36.52
C ASP A 784 -43.21 -4.43 36.61
N TYR A 785 -42.02 -4.14 37.17
CA TYR A 785 -40.95 -5.13 37.34
C TYR A 785 -40.94 -5.66 38.77
N LYS A 786 -40.82 -6.98 38.92
CA LYS A 786 -40.71 -7.65 40.23
C LYS A 786 -39.47 -8.53 40.28
N ILE A 787 -38.91 -8.64 41.48
CA ILE A 787 -37.82 -9.57 41.78
C ILE A 787 -38.41 -10.97 41.83
N TYR A 788 -37.89 -11.86 40.99
CA TYR A 788 -38.24 -13.28 40.95
C TYR A 788 -37.21 -14.14 41.68
N ASN A 789 -35.91 -13.86 41.53
CA ASN A 789 -34.89 -14.52 42.34
C ASN A 789 -33.99 -13.48 43.01
N ASP A 790 -33.66 -13.71 44.27
CA ASP A 790 -32.74 -12.90 45.06
C ASP A 790 -31.75 -13.82 45.78
N LEU A 791 -30.49 -13.70 45.40
CA LEU A 791 -29.39 -14.44 45.97
C LEU A 791 -28.49 -13.49 46.76
N PHE A 792 -28.40 -13.71 48.07
CA PHE A 792 -27.66 -12.82 48.95
C PHE A 792 -26.49 -13.52 49.63
N HIS A 793 -25.28 -12.99 49.48
CA HIS A 793 -24.08 -13.47 50.15
C HIS A 793 -23.51 -12.39 51.05
N MET A 794 -23.28 -12.71 52.32
CA MET A 794 -22.61 -11.82 53.28
C MET A 794 -21.33 -12.47 53.80
N TYR A 795 -20.28 -11.67 53.97
CA TYR A 795 -18.98 -12.17 54.41
C TYR A 795 -18.19 -11.11 55.19
N THR A 796 -17.21 -11.57 55.96
CA THR A 796 -16.23 -10.66 56.58
C THR A 796 -15.28 -10.09 55.53
N LEU A 797 -15.14 -8.76 55.47
CA LEU A 797 -14.17 -8.10 54.58
C LEU A 797 -12.73 -8.50 54.96
N SER A 798 -11.90 -8.77 53.96
CA SER A 798 -10.44 -8.88 54.16
C SER A 798 -9.82 -7.51 54.40
N GLU A 799 -8.60 -7.47 54.94
CA GLU A 799 -7.85 -6.23 55.15
C GLU A 799 -7.53 -5.52 53.81
N GLU A 800 -7.17 -6.29 52.79
CA GLU A 800 -7.01 -5.80 51.42
C GLU A 800 -8.32 -5.23 50.84
N GLY A 801 -9.45 -5.90 51.10
CA GLY A 801 -10.76 -5.43 50.68
C GLY A 801 -11.17 -4.12 51.35
N ARG A 802 -10.87 -3.95 52.65
CA ARG A 802 -11.04 -2.68 53.36
C ARG A 802 -10.19 -1.56 52.73
N SER A 803 -8.88 -1.81 52.57
CA SER A 803 -7.95 -0.82 52.01
C SER A 803 -8.31 -0.39 50.58
N TYR A 804 -8.77 -1.31 49.74
CA TYR A 804 -9.23 -1.00 48.38
C TYR A 804 -10.44 -0.04 48.39
N MET A 805 -11.42 -0.32 49.25
CA MET A 805 -12.63 0.49 49.36
C MET A 805 -12.34 1.87 49.95
N ASP A 806 -11.46 1.96 50.96
CA ASP A 806 -11.08 3.23 51.59
C ASP A 806 -10.32 4.15 50.61
N LYS A 807 -9.41 3.59 49.80
CA LYS A 807 -8.72 4.35 48.73
C LYS A 807 -9.70 4.90 47.70
N ARG A 808 -10.71 4.11 47.32
CA ARG A 808 -11.75 4.54 46.37
C ARG A 808 -12.57 5.68 46.94
N GLU A 809 -13.02 5.57 48.19
CA GLU A 809 -13.77 6.62 48.87
C GLU A 809 -12.97 7.93 48.87
N ALA A 810 -11.68 7.86 49.20
CA ALA A 810 -10.78 9.00 49.12
C ALA A 810 -10.65 9.59 47.70
N ASP A 811 -10.49 8.75 46.67
CA ASP A 811 -10.38 9.19 45.27
C ASP A 811 -11.68 9.82 44.75
N GLU A 812 -12.84 9.31 45.17
CA GLU A 812 -14.15 9.81 44.75
C GLU A 812 -14.51 11.11 45.47
N ILE A 813 -14.16 11.23 46.76
CA ILE A 813 -14.19 12.50 47.51
C ILE A 813 -13.27 13.52 46.82
N LYS A 814 -12.07 13.11 46.41
CA LYS A 814 -11.12 13.98 45.71
C LYS A 814 -11.65 14.41 44.34
N ARG A 815 -12.29 13.51 43.58
CA ARG A 815 -12.98 13.84 42.32
C ARG A 815 -14.13 14.83 42.54
N LYS A 816 -14.96 14.64 43.57
CA LYS A 816 -16.05 15.58 43.91
C LYS A 816 -15.51 16.92 44.42
N GLN A 817 -14.35 16.94 45.09
CA GLN A 817 -13.66 18.17 45.49
C GLN A 817 -12.98 18.90 44.31
N LEU A 818 -12.45 18.15 43.33
CA LEU A 818 -11.93 18.67 42.06
C LEU A 818 -13.06 19.12 41.11
N GLN A 819 -14.25 18.58 41.28
CA GLN A 819 -15.52 19.04 40.70
C GLN A 819 -16.27 19.96 41.68
N GLN A 820 -15.58 20.92 42.29
CA GLN A 820 -16.30 22.13 42.70
C GLN A 820 -17.00 22.68 41.46
N PRO A 821 -18.27 23.11 41.56
CA PRO A 821 -18.87 23.85 40.46
C PRO A 821 -18.06 25.13 40.29
N GLN A 822 -17.21 25.18 39.27
CA GLN A 822 -17.04 26.42 38.55
C GLN A 822 -18.42 26.72 37.98
N GLU A 823 -19.12 27.67 38.61
CA GLU A 823 -20.23 28.40 38.01
C GLU A 823 -19.71 29.03 36.70
N ASN A 824 -19.70 28.24 35.63
CA ASN A 824 -19.53 28.67 34.24
C ASN A 824 -19.74 27.46 33.31
N VAL A 825 -20.93 26.85 33.41
CA VAL A 825 -21.60 26.29 32.23
C VAL A 825 -23.01 26.87 32.26
N CYS A 826 -23.27 27.77 31.32
CA CYS A 826 -24.57 28.39 31.11
C CYS A 826 -25.60 27.29 30.76
N SER A 827 -26.32 26.79 31.76
CA SER A 827 -27.69 26.34 31.57
C SER A 827 -28.55 27.53 31.92
N SER A 828 -29.12 28.18 30.91
CA SER A 828 -30.08 29.24 31.15
C SER A 828 -31.32 28.62 31.80
N GLU A 829 -32.01 29.31 32.72
CA GLU A 829 -33.33 28.86 33.22
C GLU A 829 -34.29 28.48 32.07
N ALA A 830 -34.06 29.01 30.87
CA ALA A 830 -34.82 28.68 29.67
C ALA A 830 -34.60 27.24 29.17
N ASP A 831 -33.40 26.65 29.31
CA ASP A 831 -33.11 25.28 28.85
C ASP A 831 -33.74 24.21 29.75
N ASP A 832 -33.74 24.43 31.07
CA ASP A 832 -34.41 23.55 32.05
C ASP A 832 -35.93 23.61 31.90
N ARG A 833 -36.46 24.80 31.62
CA ARG A 833 -37.88 25.00 31.30
C ARG A 833 -38.25 24.30 30.00
N GLU A 834 -37.47 24.46 28.93
CA GLU A 834 -37.75 23.80 27.65
C GLU A 834 -37.72 22.26 27.79
N SER A 835 -36.74 21.72 28.52
CA SER A 835 -36.65 20.28 28.80
C SER A 835 -37.85 19.77 29.60
N THR A 836 -38.28 20.53 30.62
CA THR A 836 -39.47 20.20 31.43
C THR A 836 -40.75 20.25 30.60
N LEU A 837 -40.84 21.22 29.69
CA LEU A 837 -41.95 21.38 28.76
C LEU A 837 -42.06 20.20 27.79
N ILE A 838 -40.95 19.76 27.22
CA ILE A 838 -40.90 18.59 26.32
C ILE A 838 -41.40 17.33 27.04
N VAL A 839 -40.91 17.07 28.26
CA VAL A 839 -41.34 15.92 29.05
C VAL A 839 -42.82 16.00 29.39
N PHE A 840 -43.30 17.16 29.87
CA PHE A 840 -44.70 17.35 30.23
C PHE A 840 -45.65 17.22 29.03
N LYS A 841 -45.26 17.77 27.87
CA LYS A 841 -45.98 17.61 26.60
C LYS A 841 -46.08 16.14 26.22
N GLN A 842 -44.97 15.41 26.30
CA GLN A 842 -44.93 14.00 25.94
C GLN A 842 -45.83 13.14 26.83
N LEU A 843 -45.89 13.45 28.14
CA LEU A 843 -46.70 12.72 29.11
C LEU A 843 -48.19 13.05 29.03
N THR A 844 -48.55 14.31 28.81
CA THR A 844 -49.95 14.76 28.87
C THR A 844 -50.65 14.77 27.51
N LYS A 845 -49.88 14.75 26.41
CA LYS A 845 -50.35 14.93 25.02
C LYS A 845 -51.09 16.23 24.77
N LEU A 846 -51.01 17.20 25.68
CA LEU A 846 -51.48 18.55 25.46
C LEU A 846 -50.60 19.23 24.40
N ASN A 847 -51.15 20.20 23.68
CA ASN A 847 -50.34 21.04 22.81
C ASN A 847 -49.47 22.01 23.64
N ARG A 848 -48.45 22.58 23.00
CA ARG A 848 -47.42 23.41 23.66
C ARG A 848 -48.02 24.53 24.51
N LYS A 849 -49.04 25.23 23.99
CA LYS A 849 -49.69 26.37 24.67
C LYS A 849 -50.31 25.98 26.01
N TRP A 850 -50.97 24.81 26.07
CA TRP A 850 -51.57 24.31 27.30
C TRP A 850 -50.54 23.70 28.25
N CYS A 851 -49.49 23.08 27.73
CA CYS A 851 -48.37 22.61 28.55
C CYS A 851 -47.66 23.76 29.29
N VAL A 852 -47.33 24.84 28.57
CA VAL A 852 -46.70 26.04 29.16
C VAL A 852 -47.59 26.60 30.26
N ARG A 853 -48.89 26.76 30.00
CA ARG A 853 -49.84 27.27 31.00
C ARG A 853 -49.89 26.41 32.27
N CYS A 854 -50.00 25.08 32.13
CA CYS A 854 -50.02 24.19 33.30
C CYS A 854 -48.71 24.19 34.08
N LEU A 855 -47.58 24.30 33.40
CA LEU A 855 -46.27 24.39 34.03
C LEU A 855 -46.08 25.74 34.73
N ASP A 856 -46.46 26.85 34.11
CA ASP A 856 -46.42 28.19 34.71
C ASP A 856 -47.29 28.26 35.98
N GLU A 857 -48.54 27.77 35.92
CA GLU A 857 -49.46 27.73 37.07
C GLU A 857 -48.96 26.80 38.19
N SER A 858 -48.01 25.90 37.90
CA SER A 858 -47.39 24.98 38.85
C SER A 858 -45.96 25.37 39.23
N SER A 859 -45.54 26.61 38.94
CA SER A 859 -44.17 27.10 39.19
C SER A 859 -43.09 26.19 38.59
N TRP A 860 -43.36 25.64 37.39
CA TRP A 860 -42.51 24.70 36.66
C TRP A 860 -42.18 23.40 37.42
N ASN A 861 -42.93 23.08 38.47
CA ASN A 861 -42.81 21.82 39.18
C ASN A 861 -43.58 20.71 38.44
N LEU A 862 -42.86 19.85 37.73
CA LEU A 862 -43.43 18.78 36.89
C LEU A 862 -44.41 17.87 37.64
N LYS A 863 -44.11 17.53 38.89
CA LYS A 863 -44.97 16.63 39.71
C LYS A 863 -46.28 17.31 40.09
N VAL A 864 -46.24 18.59 40.45
CA VAL A 864 -47.43 19.39 40.75
C VAL A 864 -48.27 19.58 39.48
N ALA A 865 -47.63 19.93 38.37
CA ALA A 865 -48.29 20.10 37.08
C ALA A 865 -49.02 18.84 36.61
N LEU A 866 -48.39 17.66 36.76
CA LEU A 866 -49.02 16.38 36.41
C LEU A 866 -50.22 16.08 37.30
N ASN A 867 -50.12 16.34 38.61
CA ASN A 867 -51.24 16.16 39.53
C ASN A 867 -52.42 17.09 39.22
N VAL A 868 -52.16 18.34 38.83
CA VAL A 868 -53.20 19.29 38.41
C VAL A 868 -53.83 18.86 37.09
N PHE A 869 -53.01 18.46 36.11
CA PHE A 869 -53.49 17.91 34.84
C PHE A 869 -54.41 16.70 35.06
N LEU A 870 -53.98 15.73 35.87
CA LEU A 870 -54.75 14.52 36.18
C LEU A 870 -56.14 14.85 36.73
N LYS A 871 -56.21 15.74 37.72
CA LYS A 871 -57.49 16.18 38.31
C LYS A 871 -58.41 16.85 37.28
N LEU A 872 -57.85 17.70 36.41
CA LEU A 872 -58.63 18.38 35.37
C LEU A 872 -59.08 17.42 34.26
N TYR A 873 -58.24 16.45 33.92
CA TYR A 873 -58.51 15.43 32.90
C TYR A 873 -59.61 14.46 33.37
N GLU A 874 -59.51 13.95 34.60
CA GLU A 874 -60.53 13.09 35.21
C GLU A 874 -61.88 13.81 35.35
N ALA A 875 -61.86 15.10 35.71
CA ALA A 875 -63.05 15.94 35.78
C ALA A 875 -63.60 16.37 34.40
N ARG A 876 -62.97 15.96 33.29
CA ARG A 876 -63.31 16.35 31.90
C ARG A 876 -63.38 17.88 31.69
N ARG A 877 -62.56 18.64 32.41
CA ARG A 877 -62.54 20.11 32.36
C ARG A 877 -61.51 20.67 31.38
N ILE A 878 -60.76 19.80 30.69
CA ILE A 878 -59.79 20.20 29.67
C ILE A 878 -60.50 20.26 28.30
N PRO A 879 -60.49 21.40 27.59
CA PRO A 879 -61.10 21.52 26.27
C PRO A 879 -60.45 20.59 25.24
N LYS A 880 -61.23 20.03 24.31
CA LYS A 880 -60.71 19.13 23.25
C LYS A 880 -59.63 19.79 22.37
N LEU A 881 -59.74 21.10 22.14
CA LEU A 881 -58.76 21.90 21.40
C LEU A 881 -57.36 21.90 22.05
N ALA A 882 -57.26 21.56 23.34
CA ALA A 882 -55.98 21.48 24.05
C ALA A 882 -55.11 20.30 23.62
N PHE A 883 -55.67 19.34 22.87
CA PHE A 883 -54.98 18.15 22.35
C PHE A 883 -54.76 18.19 20.84
N ILE A 884 -55.10 19.31 20.18
CA ILE A 884 -54.92 19.52 18.74
C ILE A 884 -53.73 20.47 18.56
N GLU A 885 -52.76 20.11 17.72
CA GLU A 885 -51.65 21.00 17.36
C GLU A 885 -52.17 22.08 16.38
N SER A 886 -51.91 23.35 16.69
CA SER A 886 -52.16 24.45 15.76
C SER A 886 -50.90 24.68 14.93
N ASP A 887 -51.03 24.65 13.61
CA ASP A 887 -49.98 25.07 12.68
C ASP A 887 -49.75 26.58 12.83
N ASP A 888 -48.68 26.96 13.52
CA ASP A 888 -48.01 28.26 13.43
C ASP A 888 -46.51 28.01 13.19
#